data_AF-A0A2E9GWF4-F1
#
_entry.id   AF-A0A2E9GWF4-F1
#
_cell.length_a   1.000
_cell.length_b   1.000
_cell.length_c   1.000
_cell.angle_alpha   90.00
_cell.angle_beta   90.00
_cell.angle_gamma   90.00
#
_symmetry.space_group_name_H-M   'P 1'
#
loop_
_entity.id
_entity.type
_entity.pdbx_description
1 polymer ?
#
loop_
_entity_poly.entity_id
_entity_poly.type
_entity_poly.pdbx_seq_one_letter_code
_entity_poly.pdbx_strand_id
1 'polypeptide(L)'
;MKTQPPSRPQVFGAVALLLVSLAAFAAFAGLNPAVPFLAQERTAPWIGFPDPPDGMLGLAPRNDPPVTHFARSFDAPPLGKDGARLRVRALRELRVWIDDEPLPLPTTGHWRRERTLDVSDRLAPGPHEIRVAVTNPTGPALLSLRLEGLPTPLISDESWRVERPGSERRRAIRIGPERVNPGGFAMPSPAEGLAERRGIVLAALACGALLLLVLHGRPSNPWIVGLVPVAITALWLGPVLWNALAIPIDVGFDARHHVAYVNFLRDHGALPIATDGWSMFHPPVYYGATAGLLSLSGGAPLGWKLVGVVSGLASALLVAWLAVSLFGRGGREAAYTTLLAGTLPMNVYVSSYVTNESLHAALATAIVVATCRILLADSTRLPTLLAWAVLVAAAVLTKYTAWIVASVAGFFLVAKWWRIESSGGAELSRRIALTAGTVLALAGWFTVRGFLTTGQLFPLNVDLPGETQQWWAQPGYYTPAFLFHFGSVLTHPFLSGTHSAWDAFYSTLWGDGQLAGQMLAALRHPHWDWELMAAGYGLALPATLLIGFGGIRAARTAFRDADPRVRAVHSFLLTLAWALLLSVLAMTLRQQDYGMAKAFYALAAMAPLCVFFGMGAATADRWLEARLGVPGRAIFFAWLAAFAATTFGPYLV
;
A
#
# COMPACT_ATOMS: atom_id res chain seq x y z
N MET A 1 -7.82 -29.95 26.83
CA MET A 1 -6.46 -30.33 26.37
C MET A 1 -5.47 -29.25 26.76
N LYS A 2 -4.42 -29.58 27.51
CA LYS A 2 -3.35 -28.63 27.87
C LYS A 2 -2.53 -28.35 26.62
N THR A 3 -2.48 -27.09 26.18
CA THR A 3 -1.63 -26.62 25.08
C THR A 3 -0.17 -26.78 25.52
N GLN A 4 0.64 -27.50 24.74
CA GLN A 4 2.07 -27.56 25.01
C GLN A 4 2.69 -26.18 24.73
N PRO A 5 3.56 -25.67 25.60
CA PRO A 5 4.27 -24.43 25.33
C PRO A 5 5.12 -24.60 24.06
N PRO A 6 5.25 -23.55 23.22
CA PRO A 6 6.09 -23.62 22.03
C PRO A 6 7.52 -23.90 22.46
N SER A 7 8.23 -24.71 21.69
CA SER A 7 9.64 -24.95 21.96
C SER A 7 10.39 -23.61 21.83
N ARG A 8 11.28 -23.30 22.79
CA ARG A 8 12.11 -22.08 22.76
C ARG A 8 12.78 -21.83 21.38
N PRO A 9 13.25 -22.84 20.64
CA PRO A 9 13.83 -22.66 19.31
C PRO A 9 12.85 -22.10 18.25
N GLN A 10 11.58 -22.49 18.29
CA GLN A 10 10.57 -22.01 17.32
C GLN A 10 10.26 -20.52 17.49
N VAL A 11 10.13 -20.08 18.75
CA VAL A 11 9.92 -18.65 19.06
C VAL A 11 11.14 -17.85 18.65
N PHE A 12 12.34 -18.33 18.97
CA PHE A 12 13.59 -17.69 18.58
C PHE A 12 13.72 -17.57 17.06
N GLY A 13 13.43 -18.64 16.31
CA GLY A 13 13.48 -18.64 14.85
C GLY A 13 12.50 -17.64 14.22
N ALA A 14 11.28 -17.54 14.74
CA ALA A 14 10.30 -16.58 14.23
C ALA A 14 10.68 -15.12 14.53
N VAL A 15 11.19 -14.84 15.74
CA VAL A 15 11.72 -13.52 16.09
C VAL A 15 12.91 -13.17 15.21
N ALA A 16 13.82 -14.12 14.98
CA ALA A 16 14.96 -13.92 14.10
C ALA A 16 14.53 -13.59 12.66
N LEU A 17 13.55 -14.30 12.09
CA LEU A 17 13.02 -14.01 10.76
C LEU A 17 12.40 -12.61 10.67
N LEU A 18 11.62 -12.22 11.69
CA LEU A 18 11.07 -10.87 11.77
C LEU A 18 12.18 -9.82 11.79
N LEU A 19 13.15 -9.96 12.69
CA LEU A 19 14.27 -9.04 12.83
C LEU A 19 15.14 -8.98 11.57
N VAL A 20 15.40 -10.11 10.90
CA VAL A 20 16.14 -10.15 9.64
C VAL A 20 15.37 -9.42 8.54
N SER A 21 14.05 -9.63 8.42
CA SER A 21 13.25 -8.93 7.42
C SER A 21 13.20 -7.42 7.67
N LEU A 22 13.11 -6.99 8.94
CA LEU A 22 13.19 -5.58 9.33
C LEU A 22 14.57 -4.98 9.07
N ALA A 23 15.64 -5.70 9.39
CA ALA A 23 17.01 -5.27 9.13
C ALA A 23 17.27 -5.16 7.62
N ALA A 24 16.78 -6.11 6.82
CA ALA A 24 16.85 -6.06 5.37
C ALA A 24 16.08 -4.86 4.80
N PHE A 25 14.89 -4.57 5.33
CA PHE A 25 14.11 -3.38 4.96
C PHE A 25 14.83 -2.08 5.35
N ALA A 26 15.38 -2.00 6.56
CA ALA A 26 16.15 -0.84 7.02
C ALA A 26 17.42 -0.63 6.18
N ALA A 27 18.12 -1.71 5.82
CA ALA A 27 19.27 -1.67 4.92
C ALA A 27 18.85 -1.23 3.51
N PHE A 28 17.72 -1.73 2.99
CA PHE A 28 17.15 -1.29 1.73
C PHE A 28 16.84 0.22 1.74
N ALA A 29 16.21 0.72 2.79
CA ALA A 29 15.87 2.14 2.92
C ALA A 29 17.11 3.03 3.10
N GLY A 30 18.07 2.61 3.94
CA GLY A 30 19.21 3.44 4.34
C GLY A 30 20.43 3.37 3.43
N LEU A 31 20.66 2.23 2.76
CA LEU A 31 21.88 1.97 1.99
C LEU A 31 21.67 2.01 0.48
N ASN A 32 20.45 1.80 -0.02
CA ASN A 32 20.20 1.82 -1.45
C ASN A 32 20.18 3.26 -1.99
N PRO A 33 21.09 3.65 -2.91
CA PRO A 33 21.09 4.99 -3.48
C PRO A 33 19.87 5.24 -4.39
N ALA A 34 19.13 4.22 -4.84
CA ALA A 34 17.90 4.41 -5.60
C ALA A 34 16.74 4.94 -4.74
N VAL A 35 16.76 4.69 -3.43
CA VAL A 35 15.71 5.07 -2.48
C VAL A 35 16.05 6.44 -1.87
N PRO A 36 15.23 7.50 -2.02
CA PRO A 36 15.52 8.87 -1.57
C PRO A 36 15.11 9.06 -0.08
N PHE A 37 15.58 8.18 0.79
CA PHE A 37 15.23 8.20 2.22
C PHE A 37 16.25 9.04 3.02
N LEU A 38 15.86 10.23 3.46
CA LEU A 38 16.73 11.25 4.04
C LEU A 38 16.72 11.20 5.57
N ALA A 39 17.88 10.98 6.17
CA ALA A 39 18.09 11.26 7.58
C ALA A 39 18.45 12.75 7.76
N GLN A 40 17.72 13.45 8.62
CA GLN A 40 18.04 14.83 8.96
C GLN A 40 19.20 14.90 9.95
N GLU A 41 20.16 15.78 9.68
CA GLU A 41 21.24 16.10 10.62
C GLU A 41 21.05 17.51 11.17
N ARG A 42 21.36 17.70 12.47
CA ARG A 42 21.24 19.02 13.10
C ARG A 42 22.28 20.01 12.58
N THR A 43 23.45 19.52 12.21
CA THR A 43 24.61 20.33 11.81
C THR A 43 24.72 20.58 10.31
N ALA A 44 23.85 19.95 9.50
CA ALA A 44 23.77 20.12 8.05
C ALA A 44 22.39 19.63 7.55
N PRO A 45 21.29 20.28 7.93
CA PRO A 45 19.95 19.78 7.56
C PRO A 45 19.73 19.88 6.06
N TRP A 46 18.86 19.01 5.53
CA TRP A 46 18.50 19.09 4.12
C TRP A 46 17.60 20.29 3.87
N ILE A 47 17.91 21.07 2.85
CA ILE A 47 17.12 22.21 2.38
C ILE A 47 16.70 22.01 0.93
N GLY A 48 15.58 22.63 0.54
CA GLY A 48 15.03 22.54 -0.81
C GLY A 48 14.18 23.75 -1.18
N PHE A 49 13.63 23.73 -2.39
CA PHE A 49 12.69 24.76 -2.87
C PHE A 49 11.34 24.65 -2.13
N PRO A 50 10.67 25.77 -1.79
CA PRO A 50 9.45 25.80 -0.96
C PRO A 50 8.15 25.35 -1.65
N ASP A 51 8.15 24.29 -2.45
CA ASP A 51 6.93 23.80 -3.09
C ASP A 51 5.99 23.13 -2.10
N PRO A 52 4.67 23.42 -2.13
CA PRO A 52 3.72 22.59 -1.40
C PRO A 52 3.73 21.16 -1.96
N PRO A 53 3.42 20.14 -1.13
CA PRO A 53 3.14 18.82 -1.65
C PRO A 53 1.93 18.88 -2.56
N ASP A 54 2.07 18.36 -3.77
CA ASP A 54 0.98 18.07 -4.67
C ASP A 54 1.10 16.62 -5.15
N GLY A 55 -0.02 16.05 -5.61
CA GLY A 55 -0.02 14.72 -6.21
C GLY A 55 0.34 14.74 -7.70
N MET A 56 0.71 15.90 -8.25
CA MET A 56 0.87 16.06 -9.69
C MET A 56 2.12 15.34 -10.16
N LEU A 57 1.97 14.47 -11.16
CA LEU A 57 3.10 13.83 -11.81
C LEU A 57 3.85 14.87 -12.65
N GLY A 58 5.05 15.20 -12.20
CA GLY A 58 6.04 15.96 -12.94
C GLY A 58 6.75 15.09 -13.96
N LEU A 59 7.12 15.71 -15.07
CA LEU A 59 7.91 15.10 -16.14
C LEU A 59 9.25 15.83 -16.24
N ALA A 60 10.35 15.11 -16.02
CA ALA A 60 11.70 15.64 -16.21
C ALA A 60 12.39 14.94 -17.39
N PRO A 61 13.06 15.67 -18.30
CA PRO A 61 13.90 15.04 -19.30
C PRO A 61 15.06 14.27 -18.63
N ARG A 62 15.28 13.01 -19.03
CA ARG A 62 16.40 12.18 -18.54
C ARG A 62 17.77 12.75 -18.93
N ASN A 63 17.85 13.33 -20.14
CA ASN A 63 19.10 13.81 -20.71
C ASN A 63 19.39 15.28 -20.39
N ASP A 64 18.39 16.02 -19.91
CA ASP A 64 18.52 17.43 -19.50
C ASP A 64 17.64 17.72 -18.27
N PRO A 65 17.96 17.11 -17.11
CA PRO A 65 17.19 17.32 -15.91
C PRO A 65 17.32 18.75 -15.37
N PRO A 66 16.25 19.30 -14.77
CA PRO A 66 16.25 20.67 -14.27
C PRO A 66 17.32 20.88 -13.18
N VAL A 67 18.03 22.01 -13.28
CA VAL A 67 19.08 22.40 -12.34
C VAL A 67 18.53 23.42 -11.35
N THR A 68 18.63 23.13 -10.06
CA THR A 68 18.27 24.06 -8.98
C THR A 68 19.52 24.68 -8.39
N HIS A 69 19.54 26.01 -8.31
CA HIS A 69 20.67 26.77 -7.77
C HIS A 69 20.39 27.20 -6.34
N PHE A 70 21.33 26.92 -5.45
CA PHE A 70 21.37 27.37 -4.07
C PHE A 70 22.51 28.36 -3.91
N ALA A 71 22.27 29.49 -3.24
CA ALA A 71 23.29 30.51 -3.01
C ALA A 71 23.19 31.07 -1.59
N ARG A 72 24.35 31.33 -0.97
CA ARG A 72 24.45 32.01 0.32
C ARG A 72 25.73 32.84 0.39
N SER A 73 25.59 34.08 0.83
CA SER A 73 26.71 34.96 1.15
C SER A 73 27.14 34.78 2.61
N PHE A 74 28.43 34.91 2.88
CA PHE A 74 29.02 34.83 4.22
C PHE A 74 30.35 35.59 4.28
N ASP A 75 30.82 35.91 5.47
CA ASP A 75 32.13 36.54 5.68
C ASP A 75 33.14 35.53 6.23
N ALA A 76 34.33 35.48 5.64
CA ALA A 76 35.44 34.66 6.10
C ALA A 76 36.42 35.51 6.94
N PRO A 77 36.86 35.00 8.12
CA PRO A 77 37.95 35.63 8.86
C PRO A 77 39.30 35.33 8.18
N PRO A 78 40.42 35.86 8.70
CA PRO A 78 41.74 35.33 8.39
C PRO A 78 41.85 33.85 8.78
N LEU A 79 42.08 32.99 7.78
CA LEU A 79 42.20 31.55 7.94
C LEU A 79 43.65 31.09 7.73
N GLY A 80 44.09 30.10 8.50
CA GLY A 80 45.35 29.40 8.27
C GLY A 80 45.21 28.26 7.25
N LYS A 81 46.32 27.58 6.93
CA LYS A 81 46.27 26.30 6.19
C LYS A 81 45.41 25.29 6.95
N ASP A 82 44.58 24.52 6.23
CA ASP A 82 43.56 23.62 6.81
C ASP A 82 42.54 24.32 7.73
N GLY A 83 42.42 25.64 7.63
CA GLY A 83 41.56 26.47 8.47
C GLY A 83 40.07 26.34 8.16
N ALA A 84 39.68 25.93 6.95
CA ALA A 84 38.28 25.80 6.54
C ALA A 84 37.99 24.55 5.69
N ARG A 85 36.98 23.78 6.10
CA ARG A 85 36.64 22.50 5.47
C ARG A 85 35.18 22.47 5.04
N LEU A 86 34.95 22.29 3.75
CA LEU A 86 33.64 22.11 3.16
C LEU A 86 33.22 20.64 3.22
N ARG A 87 32.03 20.37 3.74
CA ARG A 87 31.33 19.08 3.63
C ARG A 87 30.01 19.30 2.93
N VAL A 88 29.79 18.58 1.83
CA VAL A 88 28.59 18.76 1.01
C VAL A 88 28.06 17.42 0.52
N ARG A 89 26.73 17.34 0.48
CA ARG A 89 25.99 16.28 -0.20
C ARG A 89 24.73 16.87 -0.81
N ALA A 90 24.27 16.29 -1.89
CA ALA A 90 23.03 16.67 -2.57
C ALA A 90 22.32 15.42 -3.03
N LEU A 91 21.00 15.46 -3.16
CA LEU A 91 20.24 14.32 -3.69
C LEU A 91 20.55 14.18 -5.19
N ARG A 92 21.35 13.16 -5.55
CA ARG A 92 21.93 12.86 -6.87
C ARG A 92 23.21 13.63 -7.20
N GLU A 93 23.12 14.71 -7.96
CA GLU A 93 24.28 15.40 -8.55
C GLU A 93 24.43 16.80 -7.98
N LEU A 94 25.68 17.27 -7.86
CA LEU A 94 25.97 18.64 -7.46
C LEU A 94 27.22 19.20 -8.14
N ARG A 95 27.25 20.52 -8.28
CA ARG A 95 28.45 21.32 -8.59
C ARG A 95 28.51 22.48 -7.62
N VAL A 96 29.70 22.82 -7.14
CA VAL A 96 29.90 23.86 -6.12
C VAL A 96 30.86 24.91 -6.65
N TRP A 97 30.57 26.18 -6.35
CA TRP A 97 31.42 27.33 -6.62
C TRP A 97 31.59 28.16 -5.34
N ILE A 98 32.76 28.77 -5.19
CA ILE A 98 33.01 29.88 -4.27
C ILE A 98 33.48 31.05 -5.14
N ASP A 99 32.79 32.19 -5.06
CA ASP A 99 33.08 33.40 -5.85
C ASP A 99 33.29 33.12 -7.35
N ASP A 100 32.32 32.43 -7.96
CA ASP A 100 32.36 31.99 -9.36
C ASP A 100 33.45 30.96 -9.73
N GLU A 101 34.37 30.60 -8.84
CA GLU A 101 35.38 29.56 -9.08
C GLU A 101 34.82 28.15 -8.75
N PRO A 102 34.85 27.20 -9.71
CA PRO A 102 34.36 25.85 -9.47
C PRO A 102 35.30 25.06 -8.55
N LEU A 103 34.74 24.36 -7.58
CA LEU A 103 35.50 23.48 -6.69
C LEU A 103 35.73 22.11 -7.33
N PRO A 104 36.92 21.49 -7.17
CA PRO A 104 37.26 20.18 -7.73
C PRO A 104 36.62 19.00 -6.96
N LEU A 105 35.30 19.05 -6.77
CA LEU A 105 34.52 17.96 -6.21
C LEU A 105 33.94 17.09 -7.33
N PRO A 106 33.92 15.74 -7.19
CA PRO A 106 33.21 14.88 -8.13
C PRO A 106 31.76 15.35 -8.27
N THR A 107 31.21 15.43 -9.49
CA THR A 107 29.82 15.87 -9.73
C THR A 107 28.82 14.77 -9.36
N THR A 108 29.15 13.54 -9.71
CA THR A 108 28.36 12.33 -9.46
C THR A 108 28.97 11.50 -8.33
N GLY A 109 28.20 10.58 -7.77
CA GLY A 109 28.65 9.66 -6.73
C GLY A 109 27.51 9.16 -5.88
N HIS A 110 27.83 8.40 -4.84
CA HIS A 110 26.83 7.93 -3.88
C HIS A 110 26.32 9.11 -3.05
N TRP A 111 25.15 9.65 -3.42
CA TRP A 111 24.60 10.92 -2.92
C TRP A 111 24.45 11.03 -1.39
N ARG A 112 24.38 9.91 -0.67
CA ARG A 112 24.34 9.87 0.81
C ARG A 112 25.69 10.12 1.47
N ARG A 113 26.80 9.91 0.75
CA ARG A 113 28.16 10.09 1.26
C ARG A 113 28.53 11.55 1.14
N GLU A 114 29.06 12.11 2.23
CA GLU A 114 29.60 13.47 2.21
C GLU A 114 30.82 13.54 1.29
N ARG A 115 30.89 14.62 0.50
CA ARG A 115 32.08 15.01 -0.23
C ARG A 115 32.78 16.08 0.60
N THR A 116 34.08 15.91 0.84
CA THR A 116 34.86 16.79 1.71
C THR A 116 36.01 17.42 0.93
N LEU A 117 36.22 18.71 1.11
CA LEU A 117 37.31 19.46 0.48
C LEU A 117 37.82 20.54 1.44
N ASP A 118 39.13 20.70 1.53
CA ASP A 118 39.74 21.88 2.15
C ASP A 118 39.59 23.08 1.19
N VAL A 119 39.00 24.16 1.67
CA VAL A 119 38.75 25.38 0.90
C VAL A 119 39.47 26.59 1.50
N SER A 120 40.40 26.38 2.43
CA SER A 120 41.16 27.46 3.09
C SER A 120 41.84 28.39 2.09
N ASP A 121 42.47 27.83 1.06
CA ASP A 121 43.17 28.59 0.02
C ASP A 121 42.22 29.37 -0.93
N ARG A 122 40.90 29.17 -0.79
CA ARG A 122 39.86 29.84 -1.58
C ARG A 122 39.14 30.94 -0.79
N LEU A 123 39.47 31.15 0.48
CA LEU A 123 38.79 32.06 1.38
C LEU A 123 39.77 33.13 1.88
N ALA A 124 39.78 34.28 1.20
CA ALA A 124 40.45 35.47 1.71
C ALA A 124 39.65 36.08 2.88
N PRO A 125 40.24 36.96 3.72
CA PRO A 125 39.43 37.68 4.70
C PRO A 125 38.43 38.61 3.99
N GLY A 126 37.13 38.48 4.26
CA GLY A 126 36.10 39.33 3.67
C GLY A 126 34.84 38.58 3.20
N PRO A 127 33.99 39.24 2.38
CA PRO A 127 32.73 38.67 1.91
C PRO A 127 32.95 37.66 0.77
N HIS A 128 32.21 36.55 0.84
CA HIS A 128 32.21 35.47 -0.13
C HIS A 128 30.79 35.03 -0.46
N GLU A 129 30.61 34.45 -1.65
CA GLU A 129 29.38 33.74 -2.02
C GLU A 129 29.68 32.28 -2.35
N ILE A 130 28.97 31.36 -1.68
CA ILE A 130 28.95 29.96 -2.07
C ILE A 130 27.70 29.68 -2.89
N ARG A 131 27.88 29.01 -4.04
CA ARG A 131 26.78 28.56 -4.90
C ARG A 131 26.85 27.07 -5.12
N VAL A 132 25.71 26.41 -5.12
CA VAL A 132 25.58 24.98 -5.40
C VAL A 132 24.48 24.76 -6.42
N ALA A 133 24.82 24.14 -7.54
CA ALA A 133 23.83 23.63 -8.49
C ALA A 133 23.55 22.18 -8.14
N VAL A 134 22.29 21.82 -7.96
CA VAL A 134 21.83 20.46 -7.68
C VAL A 134 20.90 20.00 -8.77
N THR A 135 21.14 18.78 -9.26
CA THR A 135 20.37 18.16 -10.33
C THR A 135 19.83 16.83 -9.84
N ASN A 136 18.51 16.67 -9.88
CA ASN A 136 17.82 15.43 -9.52
C ASN A 136 16.73 15.12 -10.56
N PRO A 137 16.92 14.10 -11.42
CA PRO A 137 15.95 13.76 -12.46
C PRO A 137 14.72 12.99 -11.91
N THR A 138 14.83 12.41 -10.70
CA THR A 138 13.76 11.57 -10.11
C THR A 138 12.99 12.25 -8.97
N GLY A 139 13.22 13.53 -8.67
CA GLY A 139 12.62 14.18 -7.51
C GLY A 139 13.10 15.62 -7.32
N PRO A 140 12.84 16.25 -6.16
CA PRO A 140 13.31 17.60 -5.90
C PRO A 140 14.82 17.66 -5.72
N ALA A 141 15.41 18.80 -6.09
CA ALA A 141 16.80 19.09 -5.79
C ALA A 141 16.95 19.47 -4.31
N LEU A 142 17.76 18.71 -3.58
CA LEU A 142 17.98 18.91 -2.14
C LEU A 142 19.47 19.02 -1.82
N LEU A 143 19.80 19.95 -0.92
CA LEU A 143 21.16 20.27 -0.50
C LEU A 143 21.34 20.07 1.01
N SER A 144 22.47 19.49 1.41
CA SER A 144 22.95 19.48 2.78
C SER A 144 24.43 19.85 2.77
N LEU A 145 24.78 20.95 3.43
CA LEU A 145 26.10 21.57 3.35
C LEU A 145 26.53 22.09 4.71
N ARG A 146 27.81 21.94 5.02
CA ARG A 146 28.48 22.55 6.17
C ARG A 146 29.88 23.03 5.79
N LEU A 147 30.21 24.28 6.11
CA LEU A 147 31.56 24.83 6.06
C LEU A 147 32.05 25.02 7.50
N GLU A 148 33.03 24.21 7.88
CA GLU A 148 33.73 24.28 9.16
C GLU A 148 34.91 25.25 9.05
N GLY A 149 35.35 25.86 10.15
CA GLY A 149 36.50 26.78 10.17
C GLY A 149 36.16 28.26 10.35
N LEU A 150 34.89 28.63 10.14
CA LEU A 150 34.37 29.95 10.44
C LEU A 150 34.03 30.10 11.94
N PRO A 151 33.96 31.33 12.50
CA PRO A 151 33.55 31.55 13.90
C PRO A 151 32.16 30.97 14.18
N THR A 152 31.26 31.13 13.19
CA THR A 152 29.99 30.43 13.12
C THR A 152 30.00 29.57 11.86
N PRO A 153 29.94 28.24 11.96
CA PRO A 153 29.93 27.37 10.78
C PRO A 153 28.79 27.73 9.84
N LEU A 154 29.09 27.83 8.54
CA LEU A 154 28.05 27.97 7.52
C LEU A 154 27.33 26.63 7.40
N ILE A 155 26.02 26.60 7.57
CA ILE A 155 25.21 25.38 7.43
C ILE A 155 24.12 25.59 6.39
N SER A 156 23.63 24.52 5.79
CA SER A 156 22.37 24.57 5.04
C SER A 156 21.22 24.90 6.00
N ASP A 157 20.47 25.96 5.74
CA ASP A 157 19.34 26.43 6.55
C ASP A 157 18.42 27.36 5.72
N GLU A 158 17.40 27.95 6.33
CA GLU A 158 16.41 28.83 5.68
C GLU A 158 16.96 30.22 5.27
N SER A 159 18.23 30.52 5.57
CA SER A 159 18.89 31.74 5.10
C SER A 159 19.44 31.63 3.67
N TRP A 160 19.52 30.42 3.13
CA TRP A 160 19.90 30.18 1.74
C TRP A 160 18.85 30.69 0.76
N ARG A 161 19.30 31.18 -0.39
CA ARG A 161 18.46 31.50 -1.54
C ARG A 161 18.46 30.32 -2.49
N VAL A 162 17.29 29.99 -3.04
CA VAL A 162 17.10 28.89 -3.97
C VAL A 162 16.33 29.36 -5.20
N GLU A 163 16.77 28.91 -6.37
CA GLU A 163 16.24 29.31 -7.67
C GLU A 163 16.12 28.08 -8.57
N ARG A 164 15.00 27.99 -9.29
CA ARG A 164 14.72 26.89 -10.24
C ARG A 164 14.47 27.48 -11.62
N PRO A 165 14.62 26.68 -12.69
CA PRO A 165 14.34 27.12 -14.03
C PRO A 165 12.91 27.66 -14.13
N GLY A 166 12.74 28.88 -14.62
CA GLY A 166 11.44 29.54 -14.78
C GLY A 166 10.73 29.95 -13.48
N SER A 167 11.39 29.88 -12.31
CA SER A 167 10.83 30.32 -11.02
C SER A 167 11.61 31.49 -10.44
N GLU A 168 10.93 32.36 -9.71
CA GLU A 168 11.60 33.41 -8.94
C GLU A 168 12.51 32.84 -7.85
N ARG A 169 13.59 33.56 -7.54
CA ARG A 169 14.48 33.25 -6.42
C ARG A 169 13.74 33.41 -5.10
N ARG A 170 13.74 32.36 -4.27
CA ARG A 170 13.05 32.31 -2.97
C ARG A 170 14.00 31.91 -1.85
N ARG A 171 13.56 32.00 -0.60
CA ARG A 171 14.27 31.40 0.53
C ARG A 171 14.09 29.89 0.50
N ALA A 172 15.16 29.17 0.79
CA ALA A 172 15.10 27.72 0.95
C ALA A 172 14.26 27.38 2.18
N ILE A 173 13.64 26.20 2.16
CA ILE A 173 13.00 25.62 3.34
C ILE A 173 13.83 24.45 3.84
N ARG A 174 13.84 24.27 5.16
CA ARG A 174 14.29 23.02 5.74
C ARG A 174 13.30 21.92 5.44
N ILE A 175 13.81 20.80 4.97
CA ILE A 175 13.03 19.58 4.80
C ILE A 175 12.70 19.04 6.19
N GLY A 176 11.41 19.03 6.53
CA GLY A 176 10.91 18.76 7.88
C GLY A 176 9.83 17.69 7.91
N PRO A 177 9.19 17.46 9.08
CA PRO A 177 8.08 16.53 9.21
C PRO A 177 7.01 16.92 8.20
N GLU A 178 6.36 15.88 7.71
CA GLU A 178 5.78 15.90 6.39
C GLU A 178 4.60 16.84 6.28
N ARG A 179 4.43 17.39 5.08
CA ARG A 179 3.54 18.52 4.85
C ARG A 179 2.18 18.00 4.40
N VAL A 180 1.11 18.55 4.97
CA VAL A 180 -0.26 18.24 4.54
C VAL A 180 -0.45 18.77 3.12
N ASN A 181 -0.98 17.93 2.23
CA ASN A 181 -1.38 18.35 0.89
C ASN A 181 -2.48 19.42 1.01
N PRO A 182 -2.30 20.63 0.45
CA PRO A 182 -3.29 21.69 0.56
C PRO A 182 -4.69 21.31 0.06
N GLY A 183 -4.77 20.42 -0.94
CA GLY A 183 -6.03 19.91 -1.46
C GLY A 183 -6.85 19.13 -0.42
N GLY A 184 -6.20 18.55 0.59
CA GLY A 184 -6.86 17.86 1.69
C GLY A 184 -7.73 18.79 2.56
N PHE A 185 -7.39 20.09 2.65
CA PHE A 185 -8.19 21.07 3.39
C PHE A 185 -9.50 21.46 2.68
N ALA A 186 -9.64 21.15 1.38
CA ALA A 186 -10.87 21.36 0.64
C ALA A 186 -11.87 20.20 0.79
N MET A 187 -11.49 19.15 1.52
CA MET A 187 -12.32 17.98 1.81
C MET A 187 -12.81 18.03 3.26
N PRO A 188 -13.98 17.42 3.56
CA PRO A 188 -14.52 17.40 4.91
C PRO A 188 -13.56 16.70 5.88
N SER A 189 -13.33 17.32 7.02
CA SER A 189 -12.66 16.69 8.16
C SER A 189 -13.59 15.65 8.82
N PRO A 190 -13.08 14.71 9.63
CA PRO A 190 -13.92 13.76 10.36
C PRO A 190 -14.91 14.43 11.32
N ALA A 191 -14.54 15.58 11.89
CA ALA A 191 -15.42 16.36 12.77
C ALA A 191 -16.58 16.99 11.98
N GLU A 192 -16.30 17.60 10.82
CA GLU A 192 -17.32 18.16 9.93
C GLU A 192 -18.24 17.05 9.39
N GLY A 193 -17.66 15.95 8.90
CA GLY A 193 -18.43 14.80 8.43
C GLY A 193 -19.36 14.23 9.50
N LEU A 194 -18.89 14.12 10.74
CA LEU A 194 -19.73 13.69 11.87
C LEU A 194 -20.84 14.71 12.17
N ALA A 195 -20.55 16.01 12.12
CA ALA A 195 -21.54 17.05 12.36
C ALA A 195 -22.64 17.05 11.28
N GLU A 196 -22.25 16.93 10.01
CA GLU A 196 -23.15 16.94 8.85
C GLU A 196 -23.97 15.65 8.72
N ARG A 197 -23.37 14.50 9.04
CA ARG A 197 -24.02 13.18 8.94
C ARG A 197 -24.44 12.60 10.29
N ARG A 198 -24.53 13.42 11.34
CA ARG A 198 -24.91 13.01 12.71
C ARG A 198 -26.18 12.17 12.77
N GLY A 199 -27.19 12.50 11.94
CA GLY A 199 -28.45 11.77 11.90
C GLY A 199 -28.26 10.30 11.51
N ILE A 200 -27.47 10.04 10.46
CA ILE A 200 -27.15 8.69 9.98
C ILE A 200 -26.31 7.95 11.04
N VAL A 201 -25.31 8.61 11.61
CA VAL A 201 -24.43 8.01 12.63
C VAL A 201 -25.22 7.64 13.88
N LEU A 202 -26.06 8.54 14.40
CA LEU A 202 -26.90 8.29 15.58
C LEU A 202 -27.94 7.19 15.32
N ALA A 203 -28.55 7.19 14.12
CA ALA A 203 -29.47 6.12 13.72
C ALA A 203 -28.76 4.76 13.67
N ALA A 204 -27.56 4.70 13.10
CA ALA A 204 -26.77 3.46 13.04
C ALA A 204 -26.37 2.98 14.45
N LEU A 205 -25.93 3.88 15.34
CA LEU A 205 -25.65 3.56 16.74
C LEU A 205 -26.90 2.95 17.43
N ALA A 206 -28.06 3.59 17.28
CA ALA A 206 -29.32 3.13 17.85
C ALA A 206 -29.73 1.76 17.27
N CYS A 207 -29.69 1.59 15.94
CA CYS A 207 -30.00 0.34 15.28
C CYS A 207 -29.08 -0.81 15.73
N GLY A 208 -27.78 -0.56 15.91
CA GLY A 208 -26.84 -1.56 16.43
C GLY A 208 -27.19 -2.01 17.85
N ALA A 209 -27.47 -1.05 18.74
CA ALA A 209 -27.89 -1.36 20.11
C ALA A 209 -29.22 -2.14 20.14
N LEU A 210 -30.21 -1.71 19.36
CA LEU A 210 -31.51 -2.39 19.24
C LEU A 210 -31.37 -3.79 18.65
N LEU A 211 -30.53 -3.97 17.63
CA LEU A 211 -30.24 -5.27 17.03
C LEU A 211 -29.72 -6.25 18.08
N LEU A 212 -28.80 -5.83 18.94
CA LEU A 212 -28.36 -6.67 20.04
C LEU A 212 -29.52 -7.04 20.95
N LEU A 213 -30.38 -6.10 21.35
CA LEU A 213 -31.50 -6.38 22.25
C LEU A 213 -32.48 -7.40 21.63
N VAL A 214 -32.71 -7.33 20.32
CA VAL A 214 -33.53 -8.30 19.58
C VAL A 214 -32.86 -9.69 19.51
N LEU A 215 -31.54 -9.73 19.40
CA LEU A 215 -30.76 -10.96 19.37
C LEU A 215 -30.47 -11.53 20.77
N HIS A 216 -30.59 -10.71 21.82
CA HIS A 216 -30.31 -11.10 23.19
C HIS A 216 -31.31 -12.15 23.68
N GLY A 217 -30.83 -13.16 24.40
CA GLY A 217 -31.66 -14.28 24.87
C GLY A 217 -32.09 -15.28 23.79
N ARG A 218 -31.78 -15.03 22.50
CA ARG A 218 -31.99 -16.02 21.43
C ARG A 218 -30.78 -16.95 21.34
N PRO A 219 -30.97 -18.27 21.17
CA PRO A 219 -29.86 -19.19 20.96
C PRO A 219 -29.04 -18.74 19.76
N SER A 220 -27.71 -18.89 19.83
CA SER A 220 -26.79 -18.56 18.73
C SER A 220 -27.19 -19.35 17.49
N ASN A 221 -27.94 -18.71 16.61
CA ASN A 221 -28.58 -19.39 15.51
C ASN A 221 -27.59 -19.41 14.32
N PRO A 222 -27.08 -20.58 13.89
CA PRO A 222 -26.11 -20.67 12.79
C PRO A 222 -26.64 -20.08 11.47
N TRP A 223 -27.96 -19.92 11.36
CA TRP A 223 -28.61 -19.26 10.23
C TRP A 223 -28.24 -17.78 10.13
N ILE A 224 -27.94 -17.08 11.23
CA ILE A 224 -27.49 -15.68 11.20
C ILE A 224 -26.17 -15.56 10.44
N VAL A 225 -25.22 -16.50 10.67
CA VAL A 225 -23.97 -16.55 9.92
C VAL A 225 -24.21 -16.90 8.44
N GLY A 226 -25.27 -17.66 8.14
CA GLY A 226 -25.72 -17.90 6.76
C GLY A 226 -26.40 -16.69 6.10
N LEU A 227 -27.05 -15.81 6.86
CA LEU A 227 -27.73 -14.62 6.35
C LEU A 227 -26.76 -13.48 5.99
N VAL A 228 -25.62 -13.36 6.69
CA VAL A 228 -24.65 -12.28 6.40
C VAL A 228 -24.12 -12.36 4.95
N PRO A 229 -23.65 -13.51 4.42
CA PRO A 229 -23.26 -13.61 3.00
C PRO A 229 -24.39 -13.29 2.02
N VAL A 230 -25.64 -13.63 2.36
CA VAL A 230 -26.81 -13.31 1.51
C VAL A 230 -27.04 -11.81 1.48
N ALA A 231 -27.01 -11.15 2.64
CA ALA A 231 -27.13 -9.69 2.74
C ALA A 231 -25.98 -8.98 1.99
N ILE A 232 -24.74 -9.46 2.15
CA ILE A 232 -23.58 -8.96 1.40
C ILE A 232 -23.83 -9.11 -0.11
N THR A 233 -24.28 -10.27 -0.56
CA THR A 233 -24.57 -10.51 -1.99
C THR A 233 -25.64 -9.54 -2.51
N ALA A 234 -26.72 -9.33 -1.76
CA ALA A 234 -27.77 -8.39 -2.13
C ALA A 234 -27.26 -6.94 -2.18
N LEU A 235 -26.43 -6.51 -1.22
CA LEU A 235 -25.83 -5.18 -1.21
C LEU A 235 -24.85 -4.97 -2.37
N TRP A 236 -24.06 -6.00 -2.71
CA TRP A 236 -23.09 -5.93 -3.81
C TRP A 236 -23.76 -5.91 -5.18
N LEU A 237 -24.77 -6.77 -5.39
CA LEU A 237 -25.48 -6.85 -6.68
C LEU A 237 -26.54 -5.77 -6.86
N GLY A 238 -26.95 -5.10 -5.78
CA GLY A 238 -27.86 -3.96 -5.79
C GLY A 238 -27.12 -2.62 -5.74
N PRO A 239 -27.07 -1.94 -4.58
CA PRO A 239 -26.56 -0.57 -4.47
C PRO A 239 -25.09 -0.40 -4.89
N VAL A 240 -24.20 -1.34 -4.59
CA VAL A 240 -22.78 -1.22 -5.01
C VAL A 240 -22.66 -1.28 -6.53
N LEU A 241 -23.32 -2.26 -7.18
CA LEU A 241 -23.32 -2.34 -8.64
C LEU A 241 -23.99 -1.11 -9.26
N TRP A 242 -25.11 -0.67 -8.73
CA TRP A 242 -25.81 0.53 -9.18
C TRP A 242 -24.88 1.75 -9.17
N ASN A 243 -24.19 1.99 -8.05
CA ASN A 243 -23.28 3.12 -7.93
C ASN A 243 -22.03 2.96 -8.82
N ALA A 244 -21.47 1.75 -8.92
CA ALA A 244 -20.35 1.45 -9.82
C ALA A 244 -20.67 1.76 -11.30
N LEU A 245 -21.92 1.55 -11.72
CA LEU A 245 -22.39 1.87 -13.08
C LEU A 245 -22.60 3.38 -13.29
N ALA A 246 -22.89 4.13 -12.23
CA ALA A 246 -23.03 5.59 -12.29
C ALA A 246 -21.67 6.29 -12.41
N ILE A 247 -20.61 5.71 -11.84
CA ILE A 247 -19.25 6.25 -11.91
C ILE A 247 -18.72 6.16 -13.35
N PRO A 248 -18.28 7.28 -13.97
CA PRO A 248 -17.68 7.28 -15.30
C PRO A 248 -16.54 6.27 -15.44
N ILE A 249 -16.38 5.70 -16.64
CA ILE A 249 -15.40 4.62 -16.88
C ILE A 249 -13.95 5.10 -16.80
N ASP A 250 -13.71 6.40 -16.97
CA ASP A 250 -12.39 7.03 -16.90
C ASP A 250 -12.02 7.52 -15.49
N VAL A 251 -12.92 7.32 -14.53
CA VAL A 251 -12.73 7.63 -13.11
C VAL A 251 -12.26 6.40 -12.35
N GLY A 252 -11.21 6.59 -11.55
CA GLY A 252 -10.52 5.54 -10.78
C GLY A 252 -9.03 5.54 -11.06
N PHE A 253 -8.29 4.81 -10.22
CA PHE A 253 -6.83 4.71 -10.33
C PHE A 253 -6.42 4.13 -11.69
N ASP A 254 -5.68 4.93 -12.47
CA ASP A 254 -5.22 4.59 -13.83
C ASP A 254 -6.35 4.16 -14.80
N ALA A 255 -7.61 4.51 -14.50
CA ALA A 255 -8.78 3.98 -15.22
C ALA A 255 -8.73 4.28 -16.73
N ARG A 256 -8.30 5.49 -17.11
CA ARG A 256 -8.08 5.88 -18.52
C ARG A 256 -7.14 4.93 -19.26
N HIS A 257 -6.08 4.49 -18.60
CA HIS A 257 -5.09 3.60 -19.18
C HIS A 257 -5.57 2.13 -19.20
N HIS A 258 -6.38 1.73 -18.22
CA HIS A 258 -7.06 0.43 -18.26
C HIS A 258 -8.10 0.37 -19.39
N VAL A 259 -8.87 1.43 -19.59
CA VAL A 259 -9.82 1.56 -20.71
C VAL A 259 -9.08 1.51 -22.06
N ALA A 260 -7.96 2.22 -22.19
CA ALA A 260 -7.13 2.18 -23.39
C ALA A 260 -6.64 0.77 -23.74
N TYR A 261 -6.23 -0.03 -22.73
CA TYR A 261 -5.85 -1.43 -22.95
C TYR A 261 -7.04 -2.24 -23.48
N VAL A 262 -8.20 -2.19 -22.82
CA VAL A 262 -9.38 -2.95 -23.27
C VAL A 262 -9.77 -2.59 -24.71
N ASN A 263 -9.75 -1.31 -25.06
CA ASN A 263 -10.02 -0.87 -26.42
C ASN A 263 -8.95 -1.37 -27.40
N PHE A 264 -7.66 -1.33 -27.04
CA PHE A 264 -6.59 -1.90 -27.87
C PHE A 264 -6.87 -3.35 -28.25
N LEU A 265 -7.30 -4.18 -27.28
CA LEU A 265 -7.66 -5.59 -27.56
C LEU A 265 -8.83 -5.71 -28.53
N ARG A 266 -9.86 -4.87 -28.38
CA ARG A 266 -11.06 -4.90 -29.23
C ARG A 266 -10.78 -4.40 -30.65
N ASP A 267 -9.93 -3.38 -30.77
CA ASP A 267 -9.63 -2.72 -32.03
C ASP A 267 -8.59 -3.50 -32.86
N HIS A 268 -7.61 -4.12 -32.21
CA HIS A 268 -6.49 -4.79 -32.90
C HIS A 268 -6.56 -6.32 -32.87
N GLY A 269 -7.37 -6.92 -31.98
CA GLY A 269 -7.42 -8.38 -31.82
C GLY A 269 -6.10 -9.01 -31.37
N ALA A 270 -5.19 -8.22 -30.79
CA ALA A 270 -3.83 -8.63 -30.41
C ALA A 270 -3.48 -8.11 -29.01
N LEU A 271 -2.53 -8.78 -28.35
CA LEU A 271 -2.00 -8.32 -27.06
C LEU A 271 -1.00 -7.18 -27.27
N PRO A 272 -1.11 -6.06 -26.54
CA PRO A 272 -0.13 -4.99 -26.65
C PRO A 272 1.22 -5.43 -26.09
N ILE A 273 2.30 -4.78 -26.53
CA ILE A 273 3.59 -4.82 -25.83
C ILE A 273 3.63 -3.71 -24.78
N ALA A 274 4.54 -3.84 -23.83
CA ALA A 274 4.57 -2.97 -22.67
C ALA A 274 4.91 -1.49 -23.00
N THR A 275 5.41 -1.21 -24.20
CA THR A 275 5.70 0.14 -24.72
C THR A 275 4.54 0.79 -25.46
N ASP A 276 3.44 0.07 -25.71
CA ASP A 276 2.28 0.57 -26.48
C ASP A 276 1.40 1.54 -25.65
N GLY A 277 1.55 1.56 -24.34
CA GLY A 277 0.81 2.48 -23.47
C GLY A 277 1.03 2.24 -21.98
N TRP A 278 0.60 3.21 -21.16
CA TRP A 278 0.88 3.27 -19.72
C TRP A 278 0.55 2.00 -18.95
N SER A 279 -0.63 1.40 -19.16
CA SER A 279 -1.04 0.17 -18.45
C SER A 279 -0.79 -1.11 -19.24
N MET A 280 -0.18 -1.02 -20.43
CA MET A 280 -0.06 -2.15 -21.37
C MET A 280 1.04 -3.16 -20.99
N PHE A 281 1.84 -2.86 -19.96
CA PHE A 281 2.73 -3.82 -19.32
C PHE A 281 1.99 -4.88 -18.48
N HIS A 282 0.73 -4.63 -18.12
CA HIS A 282 -0.02 -5.55 -17.27
C HIS A 282 -0.38 -6.87 -17.98
N PRO A 283 -0.39 -7.98 -17.23
CA PRO A 283 -0.90 -9.25 -17.72
C PRO A 283 -2.37 -9.21 -18.20
N PRO A 284 -2.75 -10.07 -19.17
CA PRO A 284 -3.92 -9.80 -20.03
C PRO A 284 -5.28 -10.28 -19.50
N VAL A 285 -5.35 -11.11 -18.46
CA VAL A 285 -6.59 -11.84 -18.11
C VAL A 285 -7.75 -10.91 -17.77
N TYR A 286 -7.52 -9.87 -16.98
CA TYR A 286 -8.56 -8.88 -16.65
C TYR A 286 -9.08 -8.18 -17.91
N TYR A 287 -8.17 -7.69 -18.75
CA TYR A 287 -8.53 -6.92 -19.94
C TYR A 287 -9.24 -7.78 -20.98
N GLY A 288 -8.81 -9.02 -21.18
CA GLY A 288 -9.47 -9.98 -22.06
C GLY A 288 -10.88 -10.32 -21.58
N ALA A 289 -11.08 -10.53 -20.26
CA ALA A 289 -12.40 -10.77 -19.69
C ALA A 289 -13.34 -9.57 -19.89
N THR A 290 -12.86 -8.35 -19.62
CA THR A 290 -13.63 -7.12 -19.83
C THR A 290 -13.95 -6.89 -21.30
N ALA A 291 -12.97 -7.07 -22.20
CA ALA A 291 -13.18 -6.96 -23.65
C ALA A 291 -14.23 -7.97 -24.15
N GLY A 292 -14.16 -9.22 -23.70
CA GLY A 292 -15.13 -10.26 -24.04
C GLY A 292 -16.54 -9.92 -23.56
N LEU A 293 -16.70 -9.45 -22.32
CA LEU A 293 -17.99 -9.02 -21.79
C LEU A 293 -18.57 -7.81 -22.55
N LEU A 294 -17.72 -6.87 -22.98
CA LEU A 294 -18.16 -5.75 -23.81
C LEU A 294 -18.64 -6.20 -25.19
N SER A 295 -17.96 -7.18 -25.79
CA SER A 295 -18.41 -7.78 -27.05
C SER A 295 -19.77 -8.45 -26.89
N LEU A 296 -20.01 -9.14 -25.77
CA LEU A 296 -21.30 -9.79 -25.47
C LEU A 296 -22.41 -8.80 -25.11
N SER A 297 -22.09 -7.68 -24.47
CA SER A 297 -23.06 -6.68 -24.02
C SER A 297 -23.35 -5.58 -25.05
N GLY A 298 -22.74 -5.64 -26.23
CA GLY A 298 -22.83 -4.57 -27.23
C GLY A 298 -22.20 -3.25 -26.77
N GLY A 299 -21.22 -3.31 -25.86
CA GLY A 299 -20.53 -2.13 -25.31
C GLY A 299 -21.26 -1.45 -24.14
N ALA A 300 -22.28 -2.08 -23.55
CA ALA A 300 -23.02 -1.50 -22.43
C ALA A 300 -22.10 -1.20 -21.21
N PRO A 301 -22.40 -0.16 -20.40
CA PRO A 301 -21.63 0.20 -19.20
C PRO A 301 -21.35 -0.97 -18.24
N LEU A 302 -22.30 -1.91 -18.16
CA LEU A 302 -22.16 -3.13 -17.36
C LEU A 302 -20.91 -3.94 -17.75
N GLY A 303 -20.58 -4.04 -19.03
CA GLY A 303 -19.42 -4.79 -19.50
C GLY A 303 -18.09 -4.27 -18.95
N TRP A 304 -17.99 -2.97 -18.65
CA TRP A 304 -16.80 -2.34 -18.09
C TRP A 304 -16.61 -2.62 -16.61
N LYS A 305 -17.71 -2.66 -15.85
CA LYS A 305 -17.69 -2.67 -14.38
C LYS A 305 -17.92 -4.05 -13.78
N LEU A 306 -18.56 -4.97 -14.53
CA LEU A 306 -18.99 -6.26 -14.00
C LEU A 306 -17.83 -7.13 -13.49
N VAL A 307 -16.69 -7.17 -14.21
CA VAL A 307 -15.50 -7.93 -13.76
C VAL A 307 -15.02 -7.44 -12.39
N GLY A 308 -14.96 -6.12 -12.20
CA GLY A 308 -14.54 -5.50 -10.94
C GLY A 308 -15.49 -5.87 -9.79
N VAL A 309 -16.78 -5.56 -9.95
CA VAL A 309 -17.80 -5.77 -8.92
C VAL A 309 -17.94 -7.24 -8.54
N VAL A 310 -18.00 -8.15 -9.52
CA VAL A 310 -18.08 -9.60 -9.27
C VAL A 310 -16.82 -10.11 -8.57
N SER A 311 -15.64 -9.59 -8.91
CA SER A 311 -14.40 -9.97 -8.25
C SER A 311 -14.35 -9.50 -6.79
N GLY A 312 -14.83 -8.29 -6.51
CA GLY A 312 -14.94 -7.80 -5.13
C GLY A 312 -15.92 -8.62 -4.28
N LEU A 313 -17.08 -8.97 -4.84
CA LEU A 313 -18.05 -9.87 -4.20
C LEU A 313 -17.46 -11.27 -4.00
N ALA A 314 -16.79 -11.83 -5.02
CA ALA A 314 -16.14 -13.14 -4.92
C ALA A 314 -15.09 -13.17 -3.81
N SER A 315 -14.29 -12.10 -3.67
CA SER A 315 -13.33 -11.95 -2.58
C SER A 315 -14.03 -12.02 -1.21
N ALA A 316 -15.11 -11.27 -1.04
CA ALA A 316 -15.89 -11.27 0.21
C ALA A 316 -16.47 -12.66 0.54
N LEU A 317 -17.06 -13.34 -0.45
CA LEU A 317 -17.66 -14.67 -0.27
C LEU A 317 -16.62 -15.76 -0.01
N LEU A 318 -15.45 -15.68 -0.66
CA LEU A 318 -14.33 -16.59 -0.40
C LEU A 318 -13.80 -16.42 1.02
N VAL A 319 -13.66 -15.18 1.51
CA VAL A 319 -13.27 -14.92 2.90
C VAL A 319 -14.34 -15.41 3.88
N ALA A 320 -15.63 -15.22 3.58
CA ALA A 320 -16.72 -15.76 4.38
C ALA A 320 -16.66 -17.30 4.47
N TRP A 321 -16.35 -17.96 3.37
CA TRP A 321 -16.18 -19.41 3.33
C TRP A 321 -14.94 -19.88 4.10
N LEU A 322 -13.82 -19.15 4.01
CA LEU A 322 -12.64 -19.38 4.83
C LEU A 322 -12.97 -19.24 6.32
N ALA A 323 -13.68 -18.18 6.69
CA ALA A 323 -14.12 -17.92 8.06
C ALA A 323 -14.91 -19.08 8.66
N VAL A 324 -15.92 -19.57 7.92
CA VAL A 324 -16.70 -20.74 8.35
C VAL A 324 -15.82 -21.99 8.43
N SER A 325 -14.84 -22.15 7.54
CA SER A 325 -13.93 -23.29 7.55
C SER A 325 -12.96 -23.27 8.74
N LEU A 326 -12.55 -22.08 9.21
CA LEU A 326 -11.63 -21.92 10.33
C LEU A 326 -12.33 -21.93 11.70
N PHE A 327 -13.51 -21.32 11.80
CA PHE A 327 -14.15 -21.03 13.07
C PHE A 327 -15.52 -21.70 13.26
N GLY A 328 -16.03 -22.38 12.23
CA GLY A 328 -17.34 -23.02 12.23
C GLY A 328 -18.50 -22.03 12.02
N ARG A 329 -19.67 -22.56 11.61
CA ARG A 329 -20.88 -21.77 11.29
C ARG A 329 -21.50 -21.05 12.49
N GLY A 330 -21.16 -21.44 13.72
CA GLY A 330 -21.66 -20.79 14.95
C GLY A 330 -20.66 -19.82 15.58
N GLY A 331 -19.44 -19.70 15.05
CA GLY A 331 -18.39 -18.89 15.63
C GLY A 331 -18.62 -17.39 15.42
N ARG A 332 -18.48 -16.59 16.49
CA ARG A 332 -18.53 -15.12 16.40
C ARG A 332 -17.42 -14.58 15.49
N GLU A 333 -16.27 -15.24 15.52
CA GLU A 333 -15.13 -14.98 14.63
C GLU A 333 -15.54 -15.08 13.17
N ALA A 334 -16.32 -16.09 12.80
CA ALA A 334 -16.77 -16.27 11.42
C ALA A 334 -17.72 -15.14 11.00
N ALA A 335 -18.65 -14.75 11.87
CA ALA A 335 -19.58 -13.66 11.61
C ALA A 335 -18.86 -12.32 11.40
N TYR A 336 -17.95 -11.95 12.30
CA TYR A 336 -17.22 -10.69 12.21
C TYR A 336 -16.22 -10.67 11.04
N THR A 337 -15.57 -11.80 10.75
CA THR A 337 -14.71 -11.94 9.57
C THR A 337 -15.51 -11.73 8.29
N THR A 338 -16.69 -12.37 8.19
CA THR A 338 -17.59 -12.28 7.03
C THR A 338 -18.13 -10.87 6.86
N LEU A 339 -18.57 -10.24 7.95
CA LEU A 339 -19.07 -8.87 7.94
C LEU A 339 -18.02 -7.91 7.37
N LEU A 340 -16.81 -7.90 7.94
CA LEU A 340 -15.74 -7.02 7.46
C LEU A 340 -15.38 -7.33 6.01
N ALA A 341 -15.34 -8.60 5.60
CA ALA A 341 -15.03 -8.95 4.22
C ALA A 341 -16.03 -8.36 3.21
N GLY A 342 -17.32 -8.34 3.55
CA GLY A 342 -18.35 -7.74 2.71
C GLY A 342 -18.37 -6.22 2.69
N THR A 343 -17.88 -5.58 3.76
CA THR A 343 -17.98 -4.12 3.96
C THR A 343 -16.63 -3.41 3.95
N LEU A 344 -15.53 -4.12 3.62
CA LEU A 344 -14.18 -3.55 3.63
C LEU A 344 -14.06 -2.46 2.55
N PRO A 345 -13.84 -1.18 2.92
CA PRO A 345 -13.94 -0.05 1.99
C PRO A 345 -13.03 -0.19 0.77
N MET A 346 -11.76 -0.55 0.98
CA MET A 346 -10.81 -0.77 -0.12
C MET A 346 -11.22 -1.84 -1.13
N ASN A 347 -11.98 -2.85 -0.72
CA ASN A 347 -12.50 -3.83 -1.67
C ASN A 347 -13.64 -3.24 -2.50
N VAL A 348 -14.45 -2.36 -1.89
CA VAL A 348 -15.67 -1.80 -2.50
C VAL A 348 -15.31 -0.76 -3.54
N TYR A 349 -14.59 0.30 -3.18
CA TYR A 349 -14.33 1.39 -4.13
C TYR A 349 -13.42 0.95 -5.29
N VAL A 350 -12.41 0.10 -5.03
CA VAL A 350 -11.54 -0.44 -6.10
C VAL A 350 -12.36 -1.28 -7.08
N SER A 351 -13.32 -2.06 -6.57
CA SER A 351 -14.19 -2.89 -7.42
C SER A 351 -15.25 -2.11 -8.19
N SER A 352 -15.48 -0.85 -7.82
CA SER A 352 -16.33 0.08 -8.59
C SER A 352 -15.58 0.76 -9.75
N TYR A 353 -14.27 0.55 -9.87
CA TYR A 353 -13.42 1.13 -10.91
C TYR A 353 -13.03 0.13 -12.01
N VAL A 354 -12.62 0.68 -13.16
CA VAL A 354 -12.07 -0.13 -14.25
C VAL A 354 -10.60 -0.37 -13.95
N THR A 355 -10.29 -1.48 -13.28
CA THR A 355 -8.94 -1.83 -12.86
C THR A 355 -8.74 -3.34 -12.71
N ASN A 356 -7.53 -3.82 -12.95
CA ASN A 356 -7.16 -5.23 -12.75
C ASN A 356 -6.97 -5.61 -11.27
N GLU A 357 -6.98 -4.65 -10.34
CA GLU A 357 -6.78 -4.90 -8.90
C GLU A 357 -7.82 -5.83 -8.30
N SER A 358 -9.11 -5.65 -8.63
CA SER A 358 -10.18 -6.46 -8.04
C SER A 358 -10.12 -7.92 -8.46
N LEU A 359 -9.88 -8.19 -9.75
CA LEU A 359 -9.72 -9.57 -10.23
C LEU A 359 -8.47 -10.22 -9.63
N HIS A 360 -7.38 -9.46 -9.54
CA HIS A 360 -6.16 -9.91 -8.88
C HIS A 360 -6.43 -10.28 -7.42
N ALA A 361 -7.15 -9.44 -6.67
CA ALA A 361 -7.50 -9.68 -5.27
C ALA A 361 -8.40 -10.91 -5.09
N ALA A 362 -9.37 -11.14 -5.99
CA ALA A 362 -10.23 -12.32 -5.95
C ALA A 362 -9.45 -13.61 -6.15
N LEU A 363 -8.55 -13.64 -7.14
CA LEU A 363 -7.69 -14.79 -7.40
C LEU A 363 -6.67 -15.01 -6.28
N ALA A 364 -6.07 -13.93 -5.74
CA ALA A 364 -5.20 -14.00 -4.58
C ALA A 364 -5.93 -14.57 -3.35
N THR A 365 -7.16 -14.11 -3.11
CA THR A 365 -8.03 -14.63 -2.04
C THR A 365 -8.33 -16.11 -2.27
N ALA A 366 -8.67 -16.51 -3.49
CA ALA A 366 -8.90 -17.92 -3.83
C ALA A 366 -7.65 -18.78 -3.55
N ILE A 367 -6.45 -18.29 -3.87
CA ILE A 367 -5.18 -18.95 -3.54
C ILE A 367 -5.02 -19.07 -2.02
N VAL A 368 -5.29 -18.01 -1.25
CA VAL A 368 -5.24 -18.05 0.22
C VAL A 368 -6.19 -19.11 0.77
N VAL A 369 -7.44 -19.13 0.31
CA VAL A 369 -8.42 -20.11 0.80
C VAL A 369 -8.04 -21.53 0.41
N ALA A 370 -7.66 -21.76 -0.85
CA ALA A 370 -7.20 -23.06 -1.32
C ALA A 370 -5.97 -23.54 -0.52
N THR A 371 -5.02 -22.65 -0.25
CA THR A 371 -3.83 -22.94 0.57
C THR A 371 -4.24 -23.34 1.98
N CYS A 372 -5.09 -22.55 2.66
CA CYS A 372 -5.58 -22.88 3.99
C CYS A 372 -6.28 -24.24 4.03
N ARG A 373 -7.11 -24.55 3.03
CA ARG A 373 -7.79 -25.86 2.92
C ARG A 373 -6.81 -26.99 2.72
N ILE A 374 -5.80 -26.82 1.86
CA ILE A 374 -4.74 -27.81 1.68
C ILE A 374 -3.98 -27.99 2.99
N LEU A 375 -3.60 -26.92 3.68
CA LEU A 375 -2.89 -26.99 4.97
C LEU A 375 -3.69 -27.75 6.04
N LEU A 376 -5.01 -27.59 6.09
CA LEU A 376 -5.90 -28.26 7.04
C LEU A 376 -6.21 -29.72 6.68
N ALA A 377 -6.15 -30.10 5.40
CA ALA A 377 -6.42 -31.46 4.96
C ALA A 377 -5.37 -32.45 5.50
N ASP A 378 -5.79 -33.68 5.81
CA ASP A 378 -4.89 -34.75 6.26
C ASP A 378 -3.80 -35.07 5.22
N SER A 379 -4.16 -35.01 3.94
CA SER A 379 -3.23 -35.25 2.83
C SER A 379 -3.53 -34.33 1.64
N THR A 380 -2.49 -33.99 0.89
CA THR A 380 -2.61 -33.18 -0.32
C THR A 380 -3.00 -34.05 -1.50
N ARG A 381 -4.18 -33.79 -2.07
CA ARG A 381 -4.67 -34.50 -3.26
C ARG A 381 -4.16 -33.83 -4.54
N LEU A 382 -3.77 -34.64 -5.52
CA LEU A 382 -3.25 -34.17 -6.81
C LEU A 382 -4.20 -33.21 -7.55
N PRO A 383 -5.52 -33.47 -7.67
CA PRO A 383 -6.42 -32.54 -8.36
C PRO A 383 -6.52 -31.18 -7.65
N THR A 384 -6.48 -31.18 -6.31
CA THR A 384 -6.49 -29.95 -5.52
C THR A 384 -5.20 -29.15 -5.72
N LEU A 385 -4.07 -29.84 -5.83
CA LEU A 385 -2.78 -29.21 -6.10
C LEU A 385 -2.71 -28.59 -7.50
N LEU A 386 -3.21 -29.30 -8.51
CA LEU A 386 -3.28 -28.78 -9.88
C LEU A 386 -4.26 -27.61 -9.99
N ALA A 387 -5.43 -27.69 -9.35
CA ALA A 387 -6.38 -26.57 -9.30
C ALA A 387 -5.75 -25.34 -8.63
N TRP A 388 -4.99 -25.53 -7.55
CA TRP A 388 -4.23 -24.45 -6.92
C TRP A 388 -3.19 -23.84 -7.86
N ALA A 389 -2.44 -24.65 -8.62
CA ALA A 389 -1.47 -24.16 -9.59
C ALA A 389 -2.12 -23.39 -10.76
N VAL A 390 -3.28 -23.82 -11.23
CA VAL A 390 -4.08 -23.09 -12.23
C VAL A 390 -4.55 -21.74 -11.69
N LEU A 391 -5.01 -21.68 -10.42
CA LEU A 391 -5.37 -20.41 -9.78
C LEU A 391 -4.17 -19.46 -9.68
N VAL A 392 -2.99 -19.97 -9.34
CA VAL A 392 -1.74 -19.18 -9.34
C VAL A 392 -1.42 -18.65 -10.73
N ALA A 393 -1.50 -19.48 -11.77
CA ALA A 393 -1.26 -19.06 -13.14
C ALA A 393 -2.23 -17.94 -13.57
N ALA A 394 -3.52 -18.07 -13.26
CA ALA A 394 -4.52 -17.05 -13.55
C ALA A 394 -4.23 -15.73 -12.80
N ALA A 395 -3.83 -15.80 -11.53
CA ALA A 395 -3.50 -14.63 -10.72
C ALA A 395 -2.27 -13.89 -11.27
N VAL A 396 -1.22 -14.62 -11.64
CA VAL A 396 -0.01 -14.06 -12.26
C VAL A 396 -0.31 -13.46 -13.62
N LEU A 397 -1.19 -14.10 -14.42
CA LEU A 397 -1.68 -13.56 -15.69
C LEU A 397 -2.71 -12.42 -15.54
N THR A 398 -2.99 -12.00 -14.30
CA THR A 398 -3.77 -10.79 -13.99
C THR A 398 -2.86 -9.66 -13.48
N LYS A 399 -1.91 -9.99 -12.60
CA LYS A 399 -0.97 -9.02 -12.02
C LYS A 399 0.30 -9.66 -11.45
N TYR A 400 1.45 -9.03 -11.68
CA TYR A 400 2.76 -9.52 -11.20
C TYR A 400 2.87 -9.64 -9.67
N THR A 401 2.15 -8.82 -8.91
CA THR A 401 2.12 -8.88 -7.44
C THR A 401 1.61 -10.22 -6.90
N ALA A 402 0.91 -11.02 -7.73
CA ALA A 402 0.49 -12.38 -7.40
C ALA A 402 1.67 -13.31 -7.08
N TRP A 403 2.87 -13.03 -7.59
CA TRP A 403 4.06 -13.79 -7.27
C TRP A 403 4.40 -13.78 -5.77
N ILE A 404 4.10 -12.70 -5.06
CA ILE A 404 4.31 -12.62 -3.61
C ILE A 404 3.41 -13.64 -2.90
N VAL A 405 2.11 -13.63 -3.24
CA VAL A 405 1.12 -14.57 -2.67
C VAL A 405 1.49 -16.01 -3.01
N ALA A 406 1.83 -16.28 -4.28
CA ALA A 406 2.22 -17.60 -4.75
C ALA A 406 3.48 -18.13 -4.07
N SER A 407 4.48 -17.28 -3.85
CA SER A 407 5.74 -17.66 -3.20
C SER A 407 5.54 -18.01 -1.73
N VAL A 408 4.80 -17.17 -0.99
CA VAL A 408 4.50 -17.44 0.42
C VAL A 408 3.63 -18.69 0.55
N ALA A 409 2.58 -18.82 -0.26
CA ALA A 409 1.72 -20.01 -0.25
C ALA A 409 2.50 -21.29 -0.61
N GLY A 410 3.31 -21.24 -1.68
CA GLY A 410 4.16 -22.34 -2.11
C GLY A 410 5.15 -22.79 -1.03
N PHE A 411 5.78 -21.85 -0.32
CA PHE A 411 6.64 -22.14 0.82
C PHE A 411 5.90 -22.93 1.90
N PHE A 412 4.68 -22.52 2.27
CA PHE A 412 3.89 -23.22 3.28
C PHE A 412 3.38 -24.60 2.80
N LEU A 413 3.09 -24.77 1.51
CA LEU A 413 2.75 -26.07 0.94
C LEU A 413 3.95 -27.03 0.96
N VAL A 414 5.14 -26.57 0.59
CA VAL A 414 6.39 -27.33 0.70
C VAL A 414 6.67 -27.71 2.16
N ALA A 415 6.52 -26.76 3.09
CA ALA A 415 6.66 -27.01 4.51
C ALA A 415 5.66 -28.05 5.02
N LYS A 416 4.41 -28.02 4.54
CA LYS A 416 3.39 -29.03 4.85
C LYS A 416 3.82 -30.42 4.42
N TRP A 417 4.22 -30.58 3.15
CA TRP A 417 4.61 -31.88 2.61
C TRP A 417 5.81 -32.46 3.34
N TRP A 418 6.78 -31.61 3.66
CA TRP A 418 7.99 -32.04 4.34
C TRP A 418 7.77 -32.36 5.83
N ARG A 419 7.08 -31.49 6.58
CA ARG A 419 7.02 -31.57 8.05
C ARG A 419 5.75 -32.21 8.61
N ILE A 420 4.64 -32.17 7.87
CA ILE A 420 3.34 -32.68 8.35
C ILE A 420 3.03 -34.01 7.66
N GLU A 421 3.12 -34.05 6.33
CA GLU A 421 2.87 -35.29 5.57
C GLU A 421 4.10 -36.20 5.49
N SER A 422 5.26 -35.74 5.97
CA SER A 422 6.52 -36.50 6.00
C SER A 422 6.89 -37.13 4.66
N SER A 423 6.64 -36.39 3.57
CA SER A 423 6.92 -36.85 2.20
C SER A 423 8.42 -37.06 1.99
N GLY A 424 8.80 -38.18 1.37
CA GLY A 424 10.18 -38.43 0.95
C GLY A 424 10.66 -37.45 -0.13
N GLY A 425 11.97 -37.33 -0.32
CA GLY A 425 12.58 -36.35 -1.23
C GLY A 425 12.05 -36.42 -2.66
N ALA A 426 11.89 -37.62 -3.22
CA ALA A 426 11.38 -37.81 -4.59
C ALA A 426 9.93 -37.31 -4.76
N GLU A 427 9.05 -37.59 -3.80
CA GLU A 427 7.65 -37.12 -3.84
C GLU A 427 7.56 -35.60 -3.65
N LEU A 428 8.40 -35.05 -2.77
CA LEU A 428 8.51 -33.60 -2.59
C LEU A 428 8.94 -32.92 -3.91
N SER A 429 10.00 -33.41 -4.55
CA SER A 429 10.47 -32.92 -5.85
C SER A 429 9.39 -33.05 -6.93
N ARG A 430 8.66 -34.18 -6.97
CA ARG A 430 7.56 -34.39 -7.93
C ARG A 430 6.45 -33.35 -7.77
N ARG A 431 6.02 -33.07 -6.53
CA ARG A 431 4.98 -32.07 -6.24
C ARG A 431 5.43 -30.66 -6.62
N ILE A 432 6.67 -30.28 -6.29
CA ILE A 432 7.25 -28.98 -6.66
C ILE A 432 7.36 -28.85 -8.18
N ALA A 433 7.88 -29.87 -8.86
CA ALA A 433 8.03 -29.87 -10.31
C ALA A 433 6.66 -29.77 -11.01
N LEU A 434 5.65 -30.47 -10.49
CA LEU A 434 4.30 -30.42 -11.05
C LEU A 434 3.65 -29.05 -10.89
N THR A 435 3.73 -28.45 -9.69
CA THR A 435 3.15 -27.12 -9.46
C THR A 435 3.87 -26.04 -10.25
N ALA A 436 5.20 -25.98 -10.15
CA ALA A 436 6.00 -25.01 -10.89
C ALA A 436 5.84 -25.20 -12.40
N GLY A 437 5.88 -26.45 -12.87
CA GLY A 437 5.68 -26.80 -14.28
C GLY A 437 4.31 -26.38 -14.80
N THR A 438 3.24 -26.57 -14.02
CA THR A 438 1.89 -26.13 -14.42
C THR A 438 1.79 -24.61 -14.47
N VAL A 439 2.35 -23.89 -13.48
CA VAL A 439 2.35 -22.41 -13.50
C VAL A 439 3.15 -21.88 -14.68
N LEU A 440 4.35 -22.41 -14.93
CA LEU A 440 5.20 -22.00 -16.04
C LEU A 440 4.59 -22.32 -17.40
N ALA A 441 3.94 -23.49 -17.55
CA ALA A 441 3.27 -23.86 -18.80
C ALA A 441 2.10 -22.93 -19.13
N LEU A 442 1.33 -22.51 -18.13
CA LEU A 442 0.14 -21.68 -18.34
C LEU A 442 0.45 -20.18 -18.40
N ALA A 443 1.37 -19.69 -17.57
CA ALA A 443 1.64 -18.26 -17.38
C ALA A 443 3.05 -17.81 -17.79
N GLY A 444 4.01 -18.74 -17.88
CA GLY A 444 5.42 -18.41 -18.13
C GLY A 444 5.66 -17.74 -19.47
N TRP A 445 4.83 -18.02 -20.48
CA TRP A 445 4.93 -17.40 -21.80
C TRP A 445 4.85 -15.87 -21.76
N PHE A 446 4.06 -15.29 -20.84
CA PHE A 446 3.88 -13.83 -20.76
C PHE A 446 5.13 -13.15 -20.22
N THR A 447 5.75 -13.74 -19.19
CA THR A 447 7.05 -13.30 -18.66
C THR A 447 8.16 -13.43 -19.70
N VAL A 448 8.21 -14.56 -20.42
CA VAL A 448 9.18 -14.77 -21.51
C VAL A 448 8.98 -13.72 -22.61
N ARG A 449 7.72 -13.48 -23.02
CA ARG A 449 7.39 -12.44 -24.00
C ARG A 449 7.87 -11.06 -23.54
N GLY A 450 7.60 -10.68 -22.29
CA GLY A 450 8.05 -9.40 -21.73
C GLY A 450 9.57 -9.24 -21.77
N PHE A 451 10.30 -10.30 -21.41
CA PHE A 451 11.77 -10.31 -21.48
C PHE A 451 12.28 -10.15 -22.91
N LEU A 452 11.69 -10.86 -23.87
CA LEU A 452 12.10 -10.79 -25.28
C LEU A 452 11.81 -9.41 -25.90
N THR A 453 10.77 -8.69 -25.45
CA THR A 453 10.42 -7.38 -26.00
C THR A 453 11.07 -6.20 -25.29
N THR A 454 11.41 -6.33 -23.99
CA THR A 454 11.87 -5.20 -23.16
C THR A 454 13.20 -5.44 -22.45
N GLY A 455 13.75 -6.66 -22.49
CA GLY A 455 14.91 -7.06 -21.69
C GLY A 455 14.62 -7.24 -20.19
N GLN A 456 13.36 -7.06 -19.75
CA GLN A 456 12.97 -7.14 -18.35
C GLN A 456 11.98 -8.30 -18.11
N LEU A 457 12.17 -9.05 -17.02
CA LEU A 457 11.24 -10.12 -16.64
C LEU A 457 9.88 -9.59 -16.19
N PHE A 458 9.89 -8.44 -15.53
CA PHE A 458 8.69 -7.79 -14.99
C PHE A 458 8.70 -6.32 -15.39
N PRO A 459 8.36 -6.00 -16.65
CA PRO A 459 8.29 -4.63 -17.11
C PRO A 459 7.31 -3.82 -16.26
N LEU A 460 7.70 -2.59 -15.91
CA LEU A 460 6.83 -1.60 -15.29
C LEU A 460 6.71 -0.37 -16.19
N ASN A 461 5.58 0.34 -16.09
CA ASN A 461 5.33 1.59 -16.83
C ASN A 461 6.40 2.65 -16.60
N VAL A 462 6.97 2.75 -15.40
CA VAL A 462 8.05 3.70 -15.10
C VAL A 462 9.38 3.33 -15.77
N ASP A 463 9.51 2.09 -16.23
CA ASP A 463 10.73 1.50 -16.77
C ASP A 463 10.73 1.39 -18.32
N LEU A 464 9.65 1.82 -19.00
CA LEU A 464 9.44 1.63 -20.45
C LEU A 464 8.96 2.91 -21.16
N PRO A 465 9.42 3.14 -22.40
CA PRO A 465 10.14 4.34 -22.81
C PRO A 465 9.30 5.61 -22.65
N GLY A 466 9.87 6.76 -22.31
CA GLY A 466 11.10 7.24 -22.94
C GLY A 466 12.38 6.98 -22.17
N GLU A 467 13.38 6.49 -22.88
CA GLU A 467 14.81 6.77 -22.61
C GLU A 467 15.09 8.26 -22.37
N THR A 468 14.12 9.14 -22.67
CA THR A 468 14.16 10.59 -22.53
C THR A 468 13.40 11.17 -21.33
N GLN A 469 12.58 10.44 -20.56
CA GLN A 469 11.73 11.05 -19.51
C GLN A 469 11.67 10.26 -18.19
N GLN A 470 11.61 10.97 -17.07
CA GLN A 470 11.40 10.44 -15.72
C GLN A 470 10.20 11.10 -15.07
N TRP A 471 9.36 10.27 -14.46
CA TRP A 471 8.19 10.68 -13.69
C TRP A 471 8.54 10.77 -12.22
N TRP A 472 8.04 11.81 -11.56
CA TRP A 472 8.10 11.93 -10.10
C TRP A 472 6.93 12.82 -9.63
N ALA A 473 6.56 12.73 -8.36
CA ALA A 473 5.60 13.65 -7.76
C ALA A 473 6.14 14.11 -6.40
N GLN A 474 5.70 15.29 -5.94
CA GLN A 474 6.06 15.75 -4.59
C GLN A 474 5.55 14.74 -3.54
N PRO A 475 6.28 14.53 -2.42
CA PRO A 475 7.55 15.16 -2.07
C PRO A 475 8.78 14.57 -2.79
N GLY A 476 8.69 13.40 -3.44
CA GLY A 476 9.82 12.78 -4.15
C GLY A 476 11.00 12.34 -3.25
N TYR A 477 10.81 12.38 -1.93
CA TYR A 477 11.73 11.88 -0.91
C TYR A 477 10.95 11.41 0.31
N TYR A 478 11.60 10.63 1.17
CA TYR A 478 11.02 10.16 2.43
C TYR A 478 11.95 10.43 3.60
N THR A 479 11.42 10.51 4.82
CA THR A 479 12.22 10.69 6.04
C THR A 479 11.86 9.61 7.05
N PRO A 480 12.64 9.41 8.14
CA PRO A 480 12.19 8.59 9.25
C PRO A 480 10.82 9.01 9.79
N ALA A 481 10.47 10.30 9.72
CA ALA A 481 9.15 10.75 10.15
C ALA A 481 8.02 10.06 9.34
N PHE A 482 8.20 9.86 8.03
CA PHE A 482 7.27 9.15 7.15
C PHE A 482 6.81 7.79 7.69
N LEU A 483 7.77 7.05 8.24
CA LEU A 483 7.60 5.66 8.64
C LEU A 483 7.19 5.51 10.10
N PHE A 484 7.27 6.58 10.90
CA PHE A 484 7.03 6.50 12.34
C PHE A 484 5.92 7.43 12.86
N HIS A 485 5.41 8.36 12.04
CA HIS A 485 4.28 9.21 12.40
C HIS A 485 2.96 8.60 11.94
N PHE A 486 1.89 8.92 12.66
CA PHE A 486 0.51 8.57 12.35
C PHE A 486 -0.41 9.57 13.08
N GLY A 487 -1.57 9.86 12.50
CA GLY A 487 -2.67 10.54 13.19
C GLY A 487 -3.18 11.78 12.46
N SER A 488 -2.47 12.28 11.45
CA SER A 488 -2.98 13.39 10.63
C SER A 488 -4.27 12.99 9.91
N VAL A 489 -4.43 11.69 9.60
CA VAL A 489 -5.65 11.15 9.00
C VAL A 489 -6.90 11.36 9.86
N LEU A 490 -6.76 11.58 11.17
CA LEU A 490 -7.88 11.82 12.08
C LEU A 490 -8.41 13.27 12.03
N THR A 491 -7.69 14.16 11.35
CA THR A 491 -8.11 15.55 11.11
C THR A 491 -8.24 15.86 9.62
N HIS A 492 -7.28 15.38 8.80
CA HIS A 492 -7.22 15.56 7.36
C HIS A 492 -7.02 14.20 6.67
N PRO A 493 -8.08 13.41 6.50
CA PRO A 493 -7.95 12.04 6.01
C PRO A 493 -7.62 11.96 4.51
N PHE A 494 -8.13 12.91 3.74
CA PHE A 494 -7.95 12.97 2.30
C PHE A 494 -6.59 13.55 1.95
N LEU A 495 -5.97 12.93 0.96
CA LEU A 495 -4.64 13.23 0.48
C LEU A 495 -3.52 13.14 1.55
N SER A 496 -3.75 12.34 2.59
CA SER A 496 -2.88 12.22 3.77
C SER A 496 -1.57 11.45 3.52
N GLY A 497 -1.40 10.87 2.33
CA GLY A 497 -0.16 10.18 1.94
C GLY A 497 1.07 11.07 1.82
N THR A 498 0.90 12.39 1.87
CA THR A 498 2.01 13.35 1.98
C THR A 498 2.48 13.56 3.42
N HIS A 499 1.80 12.98 4.43
CA HIS A 499 2.13 13.17 5.86
C HIS A 499 2.80 11.96 6.53
N SER A 500 2.34 10.75 6.21
CA SER A 500 3.01 9.52 6.62
C SER A 500 2.53 8.32 5.79
N ALA A 501 3.33 7.26 5.75
CA ALA A 501 2.93 6.00 5.12
C ALA A 501 1.68 5.41 5.80
N TRP A 502 1.59 5.54 7.12
CA TRP A 502 0.50 4.97 7.90
C TRP A 502 -0.80 5.74 7.76
N ASP A 503 -0.76 7.06 7.64
CA ASP A 503 -1.93 7.88 7.32
C ASP A 503 -2.45 7.54 5.91
N ALA A 504 -1.54 7.35 4.95
CA ALA A 504 -1.88 6.92 3.59
C ALA A 504 -2.56 5.53 3.57
N PHE A 505 -1.96 4.55 4.24
CA PHE A 505 -2.53 3.20 4.30
C PHE A 505 -3.85 3.19 5.06
N TYR A 506 -3.96 3.95 6.15
CA TYR A 506 -5.20 4.03 6.91
C TYR A 506 -6.32 4.66 6.11
N SER A 507 -6.05 5.80 5.45
CA SER A 507 -7.04 6.52 4.67
C SER A 507 -7.52 5.71 3.47
N THR A 508 -6.62 4.95 2.83
CA THR A 508 -6.98 4.10 1.68
C THR A 508 -7.52 2.72 2.10
N LEU A 509 -7.27 2.23 3.32
CA LEU A 509 -7.86 0.99 3.82
C LEU A 509 -9.35 1.19 4.18
N TRP A 510 -9.65 2.32 4.84
CA TRP A 510 -10.96 2.62 5.43
C TRP A 510 -11.83 3.58 4.62
N GLY A 511 -11.31 4.14 3.54
CA GLY A 511 -12.02 5.01 2.63
C GLY A 511 -11.26 5.15 1.31
N ASP A 512 -11.76 5.97 0.40
CA ASP A 512 -10.91 6.45 -0.69
C ASP A 512 -10.26 7.79 -0.31
N GLY A 513 -9.22 7.69 0.50
CA GLY A 513 -8.38 8.82 0.88
C GLY A 513 -7.65 9.51 -0.28
N GLN A 514 -7.64 8.92 -1.48
CA GLN A 514 -6.92 9.44 -2.65
C GLN A 514 -7.84 9.82 -3.82
N LEU A 515 -9.12 10.00 -3.54
CA LEU A 515 -10.07 10.66 -4.43
C LEU A 515 -10.14 10.06 -5.85
N ALA A 516 -10.22 8.73 -5.97
CA ALA A 516 -10.22 8.01 -7.25
C ALA A 516 -8.90 8.12 -8.04
N GLY A 517 -7.80 8.45 -7.37
CA GLY A 517 -6.54 8.80 -8.03
C GLY A 517 -6.52 10.22 -8.60
N GLN A 518 -7.48 11.07 -8.22
CA GLN A 518 -7.47 12.49 -8.59
C GLN A 518 -6.46 13.26 -7.73
N MET A 519 -5.69 14.11 -8.39
CA MET A 519 -4.62 14.89 -7.74
C MET A 519 -5.11 16.21 -7.16
N LEU A 520 -6.33 16.63 -7.51
CA LEU A 520 -6.98 17.84 -7.03
C LEU A 520 -8.36 17.49 -6.47
N ALA A 521 -8.64 17.96 -5.25
CA ALA A 521 -9.93 17.73 -4.60
C ALA A 521 -11.14 18.27 -5.38
N ALA A 522 -10.92 19.30 -6.21
CA ALA A 522 -11.93 19.85 -7.11
C ALA A 522 -12.32 18.90 -8.26
N LEU A 523 -11.49 17.91 -8.59
CA LEU A 523 -11.73 16.92 -9.65
C LEU A 523 -12.36 15.62 -9.12
N ARG A 524 -12.69 15.55 -7.83
CA ARG A 524 -13.36 14.39 -7.25
C ARG A 524 -14.72 14.17 -7.92
N HIS A 525 -15.11 12.91 -8.07
CA HIS A 525 -16.45 12.59 -8.58
C HIS A 525 -17.51 12.73 -7.47
N PRO A 526 -18.79 12.99 -7.83
CA PRO A 526 -19.86 13.23 -6.84
C PRO A 526 -20.52 11.95 -6.31
N HIS A 527 -20.23 10.78 -6.88
CA HIS A 527 -20.93 9.52 -6.58
C HIS A 527 -20.65 8.88 -5.21
N TRP A 528 -19.84 9.51 -4.36
CA TRP A 528 -19.63 9.07 -2.98
C TRP A 528 -20.10 10.12 -2.00
N ASP A 529 -20.59 9.66 -0.86
CA ASP A 529 -20.84 10.52 0.29
C ASP A 529 -19.54 10.78 1.05
N TRP A 530 -18.80 11.81 0.61
CA TRP A 530 -17.49 12.18 1.14
C TRP A 530 -17.56 12.60 2.61
N GLU A 531 -18.65 13.23 3.03
CA GLU A 531 -18.89 13.66 4.40
C GLU A 531 -19.10 12.44 5.32
N LEU A 532 -19.90 11.47 4.88
CA LEU A 532 -20.11 10.22 5.62
C LEU A 532 -18.82 9.40 5.71
N MET A 533 -18.03 9.37 4.63
CA MET A 533 -16.72 8.73 4.60
C MET A 533 -15.76 9.40 5.60
N ALA A 534 -15.74 10.73 5.64
CA ALA A 534 -14.91 11.48 6.57
C ALA A 534 -15.20 11.11 8.03
N ALA A 535 -16.48 11.00 8.40
CA ALA A 535 -16.92 10.56 9.73
C ALA A 535 -16.40 9.15 10.09
N GLY A 536 -16.27 8.28 9.10
CA GLY A 536 -15.83 6.90 9.27
C GLY A 536 -14.37 6.73 9.69
N TYR A 537 -13.48 7.67 9.35
CA TYR A 537 -12.06 7.53 9.66
C TYR A 537 -11.78 7.49 11.16
N GLY A 538 -12.50 8.26 11.99
CA GLY A 538 -12.37 8.15 13.44
C GLY A 538 -12.92 6.82 13.98
N LEU A 539 -14.09 6.39 13.45
CA LEU A 539 -14.78 5.16 13.87
C LEU A 539 -14.05 3.88 13.45
N ALA A 540 -13.17 3.95 12.46
CA ALA A 540 -12.34 2.84 12.00
C ALA A 540 -11.10 2.56 12.89
N LEU A 541 -10.77 3.45 13.84
CA LEU A 541 -9.59 3.29 14.68
C LEU A 541 -9.71 2.05 15.59
N PRO A 542 -10.83 1.82 16.29
CA PRO A 542 -11.04 0.57 17.02
C PRO A 542 -10.97 -0.66 16.11
N ALA A 543 -11.46 -0.59 14.86
CA ALA A 543 -11.36 -1.72 13.92
C ALA A 543 -9.89 -2.07 13.59
N THR A 544 -9.05 -1.05 13.40
CA THR A 544 -7.59 -1.23 13.19
C THR A 544 -6.93 -1.87 14.41
N LEU A 545 -7.29 -1.43 15.62
CA LEU A 545 -6.80 -2.02 16.87
C LEU A 545 -7.25 -3.49 17.02
N LEU A 546 -8.48 -3.81 16.62
CA LEU A 546 -9.00 -5.18 16.62
C LEU A 546 -8.28 -6.08 15.61
N ILE A 547 -7.88 -5.57 14.45
CA ILE A 547 -6.99 -6.29 13.51
C ILE A 547 -5.65 -6.59 14.18
N GLY A 548 -5.01 -5.59 14.80
CA GLY A 548 -3.73 -5.77 15.49
C GLY A 548 -3.82 -6.80 16.63
N PHE A 549 -4.84 -6.69 17.48
CA PHE A 549 -5.09 -7.64 18.56
C PHE A 549 -5.39 -9.05 18.04
N GLY A 550 -6.16 -9.14 16.96
CA GLY A 550 -6.39 -10.38 16.21
C GLY A 550 -5.12 -11.02 15.69
N GLY A 551 -4.20 -10.22 15.13
CA GLY A 551 -2.88 -10.67 14.69
C GLY A 551 -2.05 -11.25 15.84
N ILE A 552 -2.07 -10.62 17.02
CA ILE A 552 -1.41 -11.16 18.23
C ILE A 552 -2.02 -12.51 18.62
N ARG A 553 -3.34 -12.66 18.53
CA ARG A 553 -4.02 -13.94 18.79
C ARG A 553 -3.66 -14.99 17.75
N ALA A 554 -3.63 -14.62 16.47
CA ALA A 554 -3.20 -15.51 15.39
C ALA A 554 -1.76 -15.98 15.60
N ALA A 555 -0.85 -15.09 16.05
CA ALA A 555 0.51 -15.47 16.40
C ALA A 555 0.53 -16.46 17.56
N ARG A 556 -0.26 -16.22 18.61
CA ARG A 556 -0.40 -17.18 19.72
C ARG A 556 -0.89 -18.54 19.22
N THR A 557 -1.88 -18.59 18.33
CA THR A 557 -2.36 -19.84 17.73
C THR A 557 -1.27 -20.51 16.89
N ALA A 558 -0.55 -19.75 16.06
CA ALA A 558 0.55 -20.24 15.24
C ALA A 558 1.64 -20.96 16.05
N PHE A 559 1.87 -20.55 17.30
CA PHE A 559 2.87 -21.18 18.18
C PHE A 559 2.32 -22.24 19.12
N ARG A 560 1.06 -22.10 19.58
CA ARG A 560 0.55 -22.86 20.73
C ARG A 560 -0.54 -23.86 20.41
N ASP A 561 -1.11 -23.83 19.20
CA ASP A 561 -2.15 -24.79 18.84
C ASP A 561 -1.60 -26.22 18.83
N ALA A 562 -2.40 -27.17 19.32
CA ALA A 562 -2.01 -28.57 19.35
C ALA A 562 -1.89 -29.15 17.94
N ASP A 563 -2.77 -28.74 17.02
CA ASP A 563 -2.77 -29.24 15.66
C ASP A 563 -1.71 -28.50 14.81
N PRO A 564 -0.68 -29.20 14.28
CA PRO A 564 0.32 -28.61 13.40
C PRO A 564 -0.27 -27.93 12.15
N ARG A 565 -1.43 -28.38 11.69
CA ARG A 565 -2.12 -27.83 10.52
C ARG A 565 -2.71 -26.47 10.82
N VAL A 566 -3.33 -26.32 12.00
CA VAL A 566 -3.86 -25.03 12.48
C VAL A 566 -2.72 -24.05 12.71
N ARG A 567 -1.59 -24.52 13.26
CA ARG A 567 -0.36 -23.71 13.39
C ARG A 567 0.14 -23.22 12.02
N ALA A 568 0.19 -24.10 11.02
CA ALA A 568 0.63 -23.77 9.67
C ALA A 568 -0.27 -22.72 9.01
N VAL A 569 -1.59 -22.82 9.14
CA VAL A 569 -2.54 -21.83 8.61
C VAL A 569 -2.29 -20.44 9.19
N HIS A 570 -2.22 -20.32 10.52
CA HIS A 570 -2.03 -19.01 11.14
C HIS A 570 -0.64 -18.44 10.84
N SER A 571 0.39 -19.29 10.78
CA SER A 571 1.74 -18.90 10.34
C SER A 571 1.73 -18.38 8.89
N PHE A 572 0.99 -19.04 8.00
CA PHE A 572 0.81 -18.62 6.61
C PHE A 572 0.14 -17.24 6.51
N LEU A 573 -1.00 -17.05 7.19
CA LEU A 573 -1.74 -15.79 7.18
C LEU A 573 -0.91 -14.61 7.71
N LEU A 574 -0.16 -14.82 8.79
CA LEU A 574 0.75 -13.80 9.36
C LEU A 574 1.89 -13.47 8.41
N THR A 575 2.55 -14.50 7.86
CA THR A 575 3.67 -14.33 6.93
C THR A 575 3.23 -13.62 5.66
N LEU A 576 2.05 -13.96 5.14
CA LEU A 576 1.48 -13.33 3.95
C LEU A 576 1.17 -11.85 4.19
N ALA A 577 0.47 -11.52 5.29
CA ALA A 577 0.18 -10.14 5.65
C ALA A 577 1.47 -9.31 5.83
N TRP A 578 2.47 -9.90 6.49
CA TRP A 578 3.77 -9.26 6.70
C TRP A 578 4.54 -9.05 5.39
N ALA A 579 4.59 -10.06 4.52
CA ALA A 579 5.26 -9.97 3.23
C ALA A 579 4.62 -8.92 2.31
N LEU A 580 3.29 -8.85 2.27
CA LEU A 580 2.57 -7.83 1.49
C LEU A 580 2.78 -6.42 2.06
N LEU A 581 2.75 -6.25 3.39
CA LEU A 581 3.04 -4.96 4.03
C LEU A 581 4.46 -4.47 3.71
N LEU A 582 5.47 -5.33 3.89
CA LEU A 582 6.86 -4.99 3.57
C LEU A 582 7.03 -4.69 2.07
N SER A 583 6.34 -5.41 1.20
CA SER A 583 6.40 -5.19 -0.26
C SER A 583 5.82 -3.83 -0.64
N VAL A 584 4.66 -3.46 -0.10
CA VAL A 584 4.06 -2.14 -0.36
C VAL A 584 4.93 -1.04 0.22
N LEU A 585 5.43 -1.17 1.46
CA LEU A 585 6.37 -0.19 2.04
C LEU A 585 7.64 -0.03 1.20
N ALA A 586 8.23 -1.14 0.75
CA ALA A 586 9.44 -1.09 -0.08
C ALA A 586 9.16 -0.45 -1.45
N MET A 587 7.99 -0.73 -2.02
CA MET A 587 7.54 -0.10 -3.26
C MET A 587 7.31 1.40 -3.08
N THR A 588 6.62 1.82 -2.01
CA THR A 588 6.42 3.23 -1.67
C THR A 588 7.75 3.96 -1.53
N LEU A 589 8.74 3.39 -0.83
CA LEU A 589 10.04 4.05 -0.69
C LEU A 589 10.83 4.13 -2.00
N ARG A 590 10.61 3.18 -2.92
CA ARG A 590 11.35 3.11 -4.19
C ARG A 590 10.75 4.03 -5.26
N GLN A 591 9.44 4.00 -5.39
CA GLN A 591 8.69 4.79 -6.38
C GLN A 591 8.42 6.17 -5.74
N GLN A 592 9.15 7.18 -6.23
CA GLN A 592 9.29 8.49 -5.60
C GLN A 592 8.09 9.40 -5.90
N ASP A 593 6.88 8.87 -5.71
CA ASP A 593 5.64 9.56 -5.98
C ASP A 593 4.62 9.37 -4.85
N TYR A 594 3.86 10.44 -4.61
CA TYR A 594 2.78 10.48 -3.62
C TYR A 594 1.75 9.37 -3.82
N GLY A 595 1.52 8.96 -5.06
CA GLY A 595 0.55 7.96 -5.44
C GLY A 595 0.88 6.54 -5.01
N MET A 596 2.04 6.26 -4.39
CA MET A 596 2.44 4.86 -4.12
C MET A 596 2.05 4.35 -2.74
N ALA A 597 1.77 5.23 -1.79
CA ALA A 597 1.38 4.84 -0.43
C ALA A 597 -0.13 4.50 -0.37
N LYS A 598 -0.50 3.31 -0.86
CA LYS A 598 -1.90 2.83 -0.95
C LYS A 598 -2.06 1.44 -0.33
N ALA A 599 -3.04 1.28 0.55
CA ALA A 599 -3.34 -0.01 1.18
C ALA A 599 -3.84 -1.06 0.17
N PHE A 600 -4.56 -0.64 -0.87
CA PHE A 600 -5.10 -1.57 -1.87
C PHE A 600 -4.05 -2.21 -2.79
N TYR A 601 -2.81 -1.72 -2.82
CA TYR A 601 -1.70 -2.47 -3.40
C TYR A 601 -1.39 -3.78 -2.63
N ALA A 602 -1.85 -3.87 -1.39
CA ALA A 602 -1.91 -5.09 -0.60
C ALA A 602 -3.35 -5.61 -0.44
N LEU A 603 -4.27 -5.37 -1.40
CA LEU A 603 -5.64 -5.90 -1.32
C LEU A 603 -5.66 -7.44 -1.24
N ALA A 604 -4.63 -8.11 -1.74
CA ALA A 604 -4.39 -9.55 -1.52
C ALA A 604 -4.28 -9.95 -0.02
N ALA A 605 -4.03 -8.99 0.89
CA ALA A 605 -4.03 -9.18 2.34
C ALA A 605 -5.44 -9.10 2.95
N MET A 606 -6.50 -8.88 2.15
CA MET A 606 -7.88 -8.83 2.64
C MET A 606 -8.24 -10.05 3.49
N ALA A 607 -7.95 -11.27 3.01
CA ALA A 607 -8.26 -12.50 3.74
C ALA A 607 -7.62 -12.55 5.15
N PRO A 608 -6.28 -12.40 5.32
CA PRO A 608 -5.68 -12.38 6.65
C PRO A 608 -6.18 -11.20 7.50
N LEU A 609 -6.35 -9.99 6.94
CA LEU A 609 -6.84 -8.82 7.69
C LEU A 609 -8.26 -9.06 8.26
N CYS A 610 -9.17 -9.60 7.46
CA CYS A 610 -10.52 -9.94 7.89
C CYS A 610 -10.53 -11.03 8.96
N VAL A 611 -9.69 -12.07 8.81
CA VAL A 611 -9.55 -13.14 9.81
C VAL A 611 -9.03 -12.57 11.13
N PHE A 612 -8.03 -11.69 11.10
CA PHE A 612 -7.51 -11.04 12.29
C PHE A 612 -8.57 -10.16 12.95
N PHE A 613 -9.27 -9.32 12.19
CA PHE A 613 -10.40 -8.56 12.72
C PHE A 613 -11.42 -9.46 13.40
N GLY A 614 -11.83 -10.57 12.77
CA GLY A 614 -12.80 -11.50 13.35
C GLY A 614 -12.34 -12.10 14.68
N MET A 615 -11.07 -12.51 14.78
CA MET A 615 -10.48 -13.00 16.03
C MET A 615 -10.42 -11.93 17.12
N GLY A 616 -10.09 -10.69 16.75
CA GLY A 616 -10.03 -9.55 17.65
C GLY A 616 -11.42 -9.15 18.16
N ALA A 617 -12.34 -8.89 17.22
CA ALA A 617 -13.73 -8.49 17.47
C ALA A 617 -14.49 -9.52 18.31
N ALA A 618 -14.38 -10.82 17.99
CA ALA A 618 -15.02 -11.87 18.78
C ALA A 618 -14.50 -11.92 20.22
N THR A 619 -13.22 -11.62 20.42
CA THR A 619 -12.64 -11.57 21.76
C THR A 619 -13.09 -10.33 22.52
N ALA A 620 -13.16 -9.17 21.86
CA ALA A 620 -13.67 -7.94 22.45
C ALA A 620 -15.15 -8.08 22.85
N ASP A 621 -16.00 -8.62 21.98
CA ASP A 621 -17.42 -8.88 22.27
C ASP A 621 -17.58 -9.81 23.49
N ARG A 622 -16.85 -10.94 23.53
CA ARG A 622 -16.88 -11.84 24.70
C ARG A 622 -16.36 -11.17 25.98
N TRP A 623 -15.35 -10.32 25.88
CA TRP A 623 -14.81 -9.60 27.04
C TRP A 623 -15.82 -8.58 27.58
N LEU A 624 -16.46 -7.82 26.71
CA LEU A 624 -17.52 -6.87 27.07
C LEU A 624 -18.73 -7.57 27.68
N GLU A 625 -19.13 -8.71 27.10
CA GLU A 625 -20.17 -9.57 27.67
C GLU A 625 -19.83 -10.04 29.09
N ALA A 626 -18.60 -10.53 29.30
CA ALA A 626 -18.18 -11.05 30.59
C ALA A 626 -18.01 -9.96 31.66
N ARG A 627 -17.62 -8.73 31.27
CA ARG A 627 -17.33 -7.64 32.22
C ARG A 627 -18.52 -6.73 32.49
N LEU A 628 -19.32 -6.46 31.47
CA LEU A 628 -20.35 -5.42 31.49
C LEU A 628 -21.72 -5.95 31.05
N GLY A 629 -21.86 -7.25 30.76
CA GLY A 629 -23.13 -7.86 30.38
C GLY A 629 -23.71 -7.27 29.08
N VAL A 630 -25.03 -7.14 29.05
CA VAL A 630 -25.78 -6.60 27.89
C VAL A 630 -25.38 -5.16 27.55
N PRO A 631 -25.24 -4.22 28.51
CA PRO A 631 -24.79 -2.85 28.22
C PRO A 631 -23.46 -2.78 27.48
N GLY A 632 -22.45 -3.54 27.90
CA GLY A 632 -21.14 -3.55 27.24
C GLY A 632 -21.21 -4.04 25.80
N ARG A 633 -21.99 -5.11 25.56
CA ARG A 633 -22.24 -5.60 24.21
C ARG A 633 -23.04 -4.59 23.38
N ALA A 634 -23.98 -3.86 23.97
CA ALA A 634 -24.81 -2.89 23.26
C ALA A 634 -23.95 -1.75 22.71
N ILE A 635 -22.97 -1.28 23.50
CA ILE A 635 -21.96 -0.31 23.07
C ILE A 635 -21.15 -0.85 21.89
N PHE A 636 -20.72 -2.12 21.95
CA PHE A 636 -19.97 -2.74 20.85
C PHE A 636 -20.78 -2.83 19.56
N PHE A 637 -22.03 -3.27 19.64
CA PHE A 637 -22.90 -3.39 18.47
C PHE A 637 -23.33 -2.03 17.91
N ALA A 638 -23.54 -1.03 18.78
CA ALA A 638 -23.75 0.35 18.37
C ALA A 638 -22.55 0.86 17.57
N TRP A 639 -21.34 0.76 18.12
CA TRP A 639 -20.11 1.13 17.42
C TRP A 639 -19.96 0.36 16.10
N LEU A 640 -20.18 -0.97 16.09
CA LEU A 640 -20.03 -1.80 14.90
C LEU A 640 -21.00 -1.38 13.78
N ALA A 641 -22.24 -1.04 14.13
CA ALA A 641 -23.22 -0.55 13.17
C ALA A 641 -22.86 0.84 12.63
N ALA A 642 -22.43 1.76 13.49
CA ALA A 642 -21.97 3.09 13.07
C ALA A 642 -20.71 3.02 12.21
N PHE A 643 -19.75 2.17 12.57
CA PHE A 643 -18.57 1.85 11.78
C PHE A 643 -18.98 1.33 10.40
N ALA A 644 -19.81 0.29 10.33
CA ALA A 644 -20.25 -0.26 9.04
C ALA A 644 -21.01 0.80 8.20
N ALA A 645 -21.89 1.60 8.81
CA ALA A 645 -22.63 2.64 8.12
C ALA A 645 -21.71 3.74 7.56
N THR A 646 -20.68 4.14 8.30
CA THR A 646 -19.77 5.22 7.88
C THR A 646 -18.65 4.76 6.95
N THR A 647 -18.24 3.50 7.01
CA THR A 647 -17.19 2.97 6.13
C THR A 647 -17.74 2.31 4.88
N PHE A 648 -18.96 1.76 4.90
CA PHE A 648 -19.57 1.11 3.72
C PHE A 648 -20.70 1.94 3.10
N GLY A 649 -21.49 2.64 3.92
CA GLY A 649 -22.58 3.51 3.46
C GLY A 649 -22.19 4.57 2.43
N PRO A 650 -20.98 5.17 2.46
CA PRO A 650 -20.58 6.15 1.44
C PRO A 650 -20.65 5.66 -0.01
N TYR A 651 -20.62 4.34 -0.21
CA TYR A 651 -20.62 3.71 -1.53
C TYR A 651 -22.01 3.24 -1.97
N LEU A 652 -23.04 3.40 -1.14
CA LEU A 652 -24.40 2.92 -1.40
C LEU A 652 -25.39 4.00 -1.87
N VAL A 653 -24.95 5.26 -1.88
CA VAL A 653 -25.77 6.44 -2.18
C VAL A 653 -25.98 6.62 -3.69
#